data_AF-A0A7V3CDY0-F1
#
_entry.id   AF-A0A7V3CDY0-F1
#
_cell.length_a   1.000
_cell.length_b   1.000
_cell.length_c   1.000
_cell.angle_alpha   90.00
_cell.angle_beta   90.00
_cell.angle_gamma   90.00
#
_symmetry.space_group_name_H-M   'P 1'
#
loop_
_entity.id
_entity.type
_entity.pdbx_description
1 polymer ?
#
loop_
_entity_poly.entity_id
_entity_poly.type
_entity_poly.pdbx_seq_one_letter_code
_entity_poly.pdbx_strand_id
1 'polypeptide(L)'
;TRMEPKGARGAKPLLAVHRRSLGIEELEKDLDQSLKSLRTFRRKSGNGAEAVVEIVLPSRPGPEALEAVAGLATRKLGGQGVQRLTLVLPDAEGGDPDFRTYEPNAAGIYSENKLLRDIHPLHAQTIGLSRWTPNFDLERQDFDLFHNVHAYRATQKGLSAGDPKADRRHFVIGEHSGRLSYQRFDGDLVRNQLLSDFRMIRSGSGEALSKESRLIWQWLPYALRESGVLARDFDPFNVGVLSASPAEMIQKFQLDETKLAKAAAVYDKKAYSVPEAERLAGNTALVMRRLQESHVVDGEARKLPALADLFFRQPIELSDEEITLLAFRLTPQFMGQQLEKTVLHFRRPAPGGAVESYIAEIKIPRGSRFEVNIKPAIEAPPHAVKSPLEHKRVQQQGRGKLYVYDRVALFQDVLKDFYPQGNIPEEAVQIRELVLDKSGALKPVVREPGANDVGKVAFHVTLKLPAGEGGAETVTREFAVIADDFTFQAGSQGTKEGEIYRALSRYAEAHGIPKLYLAETSGARLGLAEEVTPFIQRDAAKGLNYVLAEDLAKPAGKKKLPLSELIVVGEPYEAVVKKDGEEIVETRHPVVAILGEGEINTESLNASGKTGESESRARSVVPTFTVAMGTVIGIGTYDTKLSERVIMVADSFLGLTGRKAINQTFGTNLKDELEVAGPEIMKENGVAYKVVPGERDAMKAFLQWMSYLPAKKGEEAPRLEVGDPLDRDITPGLLSGDNPVIKGKGQPYDTRRFDAALFDQGSVFYVREGYGRAVNTGYARLGGRPVGLITMQLQPEQIPGGEQIFGGALDAAASFKVAQHIDNLNLEGLPLVFNASISGFMPRPEDHLRGVVPGGAKILDSLRAFAHPALIYVPPFGQLWGGAWVVVDKNINPNIVMAADHTAAMGILGSAGAISVPKNERAMEQDLMRDPELVALRARLQAASGREREAIAIAYRQAVDTLRTEYYLPKWRGILDAQNTAERAHRKGSIHEIIRDTSRTRGELYRMLETKTE
;
A
#
# COMPACT_ATOMS: atom_id res chain seq x y z
N THR A 1 -5.56 -44.17 -24.53
CA THR A 1 -4.46 -44.76 -23.71
C THR A 1 -5.08 -45.63 -22.63
N ARG A 2 -4.72 -46.92 -22.55
CA ARG A 2 -5.17 -47.80 -21.45
C ARG A 2 -4.51 -47.33 -20.15
N MET A 3 -5.27 -46.82 -19.19
CA MET A 3 -4.91 -46.84 -17.78
C MET A 3 -5.97 -47.66 -17.06
N GLU A 4 -5.62 -48.87 -16.63
CA GLU A 4 -6.41 -49.64 -15.66
C GLU A 4 -5.83 -49.39 -14.26
N PRO A 5 -6.66 -49.04 -13.26
CA PRO A 5 -6.31 -49.26 -11.87
C PRO A 5 -6.57 -50.74 -11.55
N LYS A 6 -5.55 -51.47 -11.08
CA LYS A 6 -5.74 -52.78 -10.46
C LYS A 6 -6.55 -52.58 -9.16
N GLY A 7 -7.81 -53.02 -9.11
CA GLY A 7 -8.50 -53.19 -7.82
C GLY A 7 -10.02 -53.13 -7.73
N ALA A 8 -10.78 -52.68 -8.74
CA ALA A 8 -12.24 -52.54 -8.60
C ALA A 8 -13.03 -53.71 -9.21
N ARG A 9 -13.60 -54.59 -8.39
CA ARG A 9 -14.64 -55.56 -8.79
C ARG A 9 -16.02 -54.88 -8.66
N GLY A 10 -16.45 -54.20 -9.72
CA GLY A 10 -17.78 -53.63 -9.92
C GLY A 10 -18.05 -53.45 -11.41
N ALA A 11 -19.32 -53.44 -11.84
CA ALA A 11 -19.74 -53.50 -13.25
C ALA A 11 -18.97 -52.51 -14.15
N LYS A 12 -18.29 -53.04 -15.18
CA LYS A 12 -17.47 -52.26 -16.12
C LYS A 12 -18.35 -51.58 -17.18
N PRO A 13 -18.23 -50.25 -17.42
CA PRO A 13 -18.88 -49.61 -18.58
C PRO A 13 -18.26 -50.13 -19.88
N LEU A 14 -19.09 -50.32 -20.91
CA LEU A 14 -18.61 -50.72 -22.24
C LEU A 14 -18.10 -49.48 -22.98
N LEU A 15 -16.80 -49.43 -23.27
CA LEU A 15 -16.21 -48.46 -24.20
C LEU A 15 -16.06 -49.13 -25.58
N ALA A 16 -16.97 -48.85 -26.50
CA ALA A 16 -16.82 -49.24 -27.91
C ALA A 16 -16.09 -48.11 -28.65
N VAL A 17 -14.81 -48.31 -28.99
CA VAL A 17 -14.00 -47.36 -29.76
C VAL A 17 -13.93 -47.83 -31.21
N HIS A 18 -14.60 -47.13 -32.11
CA HIS A 18 -14.54 -47.38 -33.55
C HIS A 18 -13.64 -46.33 -34.22
N ARG A 19 -12.75 -46.80 -35.12
CA ARG A 19 -11.85 -45.95 -35.92
C ARG A 19 -12.24 -46.10 -37.39
N ARG A 20 -12.78 -45.04 -37.99
CA ARG A 20 -12.80 -44.66 -39.44
C ARG A 20 -14.15 -44.00 -39.80
N SER A 21 -14.17 -42.74 -40.24
CA SER A 21 -15.28 -42.19 -41.04
C SER A 21 -14.98 -40.80 -41.67
N LEU A 22 -15.32 -40.65 -42.95
CA LEU A 22 -15.43 -39.39 -43.70
C LEU A 22 -16.91 -39.18 -44.11
N GLY A 23 -17.79 -38.79 -43.17
CA GLY A 23 -19.17 -38.30 -43.47
C GLY A 23 -20.32 -38.89 -42.63
N ILE A 24 -21.51 -38.25 -42.68
CA ILE A 24 -22.72 -38.63 -41.89
C ILE A 24 -23.21 -40.07 -42.15
N GLU A 25 -23.20 -40.52 -43.42
CA GLU A 25 -23.66 -41.87 -43.77
C GLU A 25 -22.76 -42.98 -43.20
N GLU A 26 -21.47 -42.68 -42.97
CA GLU A 26 -20.52 -43.60 -42.35
C GLU A 26 -20.60 -43.53 -40.82
N LEU A 27 -20.85 -42.35 -40.24
CA LEU A 27 -21.16 -42.19 -38.81
C LEU A 27 -22.37 -43.05 -38.41
N GLU A 28 -23.39 -43.14 -39.28
CA GLU A 28 -24.54 -44.02 -39.08
C GLU A 28 -24.15 -45.50 -39.00
N LYS A 29 -23.22 -45.96 -39.86
CA LYS A 29 -22.71 -47.34 -39.84
C LYS A 29 -21.91 -47.64 -38.57
N ASP A 30 -21.11 -46.69 -38.10
CA ASP A 30 -20.33 -46.81 -36.85
C ASP A 30 -21.24 -46.86 -35.62
N LEU A 31 -22.32 -46.09 -35.61
CA LEU A 31 -23.35 -46.15 -34.56
C LEU A 31 -24.06 -47.51 -34.56
N ASP A 32 -24.43 -48.03 -35.73
CA ASP A 32 -25.03 -49.36 -35.86
C ASP A 32 -24.08 -50.48 -35.38
N GLN A 33 -22.78 -50.34 -35.64
CA GLN A 33 -21.76 -51.27 -35.16
C GLN A 33 -21.58 -51.18 -33.62
N SER A 34 -21.56 -49.96 -33.08
CA SER A 34 -21.49 -49.71 -31.64
C SER A 34 -22.68 -50.32 -30.89
N LEU A 35 -23.89 -50.20 -31.46
CA LEU A 35 -25.11 -50.81 -30.92
C LEU A 35 -25.07 -52.35 -30.96
N LYS A 36 -24.49 -52.96 -32.02
CA LYS A 36 -24.27 -54.43 -32.08
C LYS A 36 -23.30 -54.89 -30.98
N SER A 37 -22.21 -54.16 -30.77
CA SER A 37 -21.25 -54.42 -29.68
C SER A 37 -21.91 -54.28 -28.31
N LEU A 38 -22.74 -53.25 -28.12
CA LEU A 38 -23.47 -53.01 -26.88
C LEU A 38 -24.48 -54.12 -26.56
N ARG A 39 -25.27 -54.55 -27.56
CA ARG A 39 -26.22 -55.67 -27.42
C ARG A 39 -25.48 -56.96 -27.04
N THR A 40 -24.33 -57.21 -27.64
CA THR A 40 -23.48 -58.37 -27.34
C THR A 40 -22.94 -58.33 -25.90
N PHE A 41 -22.56 -57.15 -25.41
CA PHE A 41 -22.08 -56.96 -24.04
C PHE A 41 -23.17 -57.07 -22.99
N ARG A 42 -24.34 -56.42 -23.19
CA ARG A 42 -25.48 -56.53 -22.27
C ARG A 42 -25.95 -57.98 -22.09
N ARG A 43 -25.87 -58.78 -23.17
CA ARG A 43 -26.14 -60.21 -23.15
C ARG A 43 -25.15 -61.02 -22.29
N LYS A 44 -23.93 -60.50 -22.05
CA LYS A 44 -22.89 -61.12 -21.23
C LYS A 44 -22.82 -60.59 -19.79
N SER A 45 -23.23 -59.34 -19.55
CA SER A 45 -22.96 -58.61 -18.29
C SER A 45 -24.21 -58.33 -17.44
N GLY A 46 -25.41 -58.66 -17.93
CA GLY A 46 -26.68 -58.28 -17.30
C GLY A 46 -27.17 -56.88 -17.73
N ASN A 47 -28.49 -56.67 -17.75
CA ASN A 47 -29.16 -55.50 -18.35
C ASN A 47 -28.97 -54.14 -17.61
N GLY A 48 -28.18 -54.08 -16.54
CA GLY A 48 -28.01 -52.89 -15.71
C GLY A 48 -26.87 -51.94 -16.08
N ALA A 49 -26.10 -52.23 -17.14
CA ALA A 49 -24.94 -51.40 -17.49
C ALA A 49 -25.31 -50.11 -18.25
N GLU A 50 -24.93 -48.96 -17.67
CA GLU A 50 -24.89 -47.66 -18.33
C GLU A 50 -23.95 -47.73 -19.55
N ALA A 51 -24.43 -47.26 -20.71
CA ALA A 51 -23.71 -47.35 -21.97
C ALA A 51 -23.26 -45.97 -22.45
N VAL A 52 -21.98 -45.82 -22.76
CA VAL A 52 -21.41 -44.61 -23.36
C VAL A 52 -20.79 -44.95 -24.71
N VAL A 53 -20.99 -44.11 -25.71
CA VAL A 53 -20.46 -44.32 -27.06
C VAL A 53 -19.44 -43.22 -27.37
N GLU A 54 -18.27 -43.59 -27.86
CA GLU A 54 -17.21 -42.67 -28.26
C GLU A 54 -16.72 -43.02 -29.67
N ILE A 55 -16.76 -42.04 -30.58
CA ILE A 55 -16.41 -42.22 -31.98
C ILE A 55 -15.25 -41.30 -32.32
N VAL A 56 -14.14 -41.87 -32.81
CA VAL A 56 -12.97 -41.10 -33.24
C VAL A 56 -13.01 -40.91 -34.73
N LEU A 57 -13.16 -39.65 -35.15
CA LEU A 57 -13.20 -39.31 -36.57
C LEU A 57 -11.78 -39.10 -37.12
N PRO A 58 -11.47 -39.59 -38.33
CA PRO A 58 -10.19 -39.37 -39.01
C PRO A 58 -10.03 -37.96 -39.61
N SER A 59 -11.11 -37.20 -39.77
CA SER A 59 -11.10 -35.81 -40.28
C SER A 59 -12.21 -34.98 -39.64
N ARG A 60 -12.02 -33.66 -39.53
CA ARG A 60 -13.03 -32.76 -38.97
C ARG A 60 -14.24 -32.63 -39.93
N PRO A 61 -15.46 -32.98 -39.51
CA PRO A 61 -16.66 -32.82 -40.32
C PRO A 61 -17.05 -31.34 -40.44
N GLY A 62 -17.73 -30.97 -41.52
CA GLY A 62 -18.24 -29.61 -41.72
C GLY A 62 -19.35 -29.22 -40.72
N PRO A 63 -19.66 -27.93 -40.54
CA PRO A 63 -20.65 -27.44 -39.57
C PRO A 63 -22.04 -28.08 -39.74
N GLU A 64 -22.54 -28.16 -40.98
CA GLU A 64 -23.82 -28.79 -41.31
C GLU A 64 -23.87 -30.26 -40.87
N ALA A 65 -22.74 -30.96 -40.99
CA ALA A 65 -22.65 -32.36 -40.60
C ALA A 65 -22.68 -32.55 -39.08
N LEU A 66 -22.07 -31.63 -38.32
CA LEU A 66 -22.13 -31.61 -36.85
C LEU A 66 -23.54 -31.28 -36.35
N GLU A 67 -24.25 -30.35 -36.98
CA GLU A 67 -25.63 -30.02 -36.62
C GLU A 67 -26.59 -31.21 -36.79
N ALA A 68 -26.37 -32.05 -37.80
CA ALA A 68 -27.20 -33.23 -38.05
C ALA A 68 -26.97 -34.41 -37.07
N VAL A 69 -25.87 -34.41 -36.30
CA VAL A 69 -25.49 -35.52 -35.39
C VAL A 69 -26.54 -35.72 -34.30
N ALA A 70 -27.09 -34.65 -33.73
CA ALA A 70 -28.11 -34.73 -32.68
C ALA A 70 -29.37 -35.48 -33.16
N GLY A 71 -29.82 -35.18 -34.38
CA GLY A 71 -30.94 -35.86 -35.02
C GLY A 71 -30.64 -37.33 -35.33
N LEU A 72 -29.44 -37.64 -35.80
CA LEU A 72 -29.00 -39.01 -36.06
C LEU A 72 -28.90 -39.84 -34.77
N ALA A 73 -28.27 -39.28 -33.73
CA ALA A 73 -28.13 -39.91 -32.41
C ALA A 73 -29.50 -40.18 -31.79
N THR A 74 -30.44 -39.23 -31.88
CA THR A 74 -31.83 -39.43 -31.45
C THR A 74 -32.49 -40.61 -32.14
N ARG A 75 -32.40 -40.70 -33.48
CA ARG A 75 -33.02 -41.79 -34.24
C ARG A 75 -32.43 -43.17 -33.92
N LYS A 76 -31.12 -43.25 -33.67
CA LYS A 76 -30.39 -44.53 -33.55
C LYS A 76 -30.20 -44.98 -32.10
N LEU A 77 -29.88 -44.06 -31.21
CA LEU A 77 -29.54 -44.35 -29.81
C LEU A 77 -30.72 -44.09 -28.86
N GLY A 78 -31.73 -43.31 -29.29
CA GLY A 78 -32.93 -43.04 -28.51
C GLY A 78 -33.61 -44.33 -28.02
N GLY A 79 -33.90 -44.41 -26.72
CA GLY A 79 -34.52 -45.59 -26.10
C GLY A 79 -33.60 -46.83 -25.97
N GLN A 80 -32.35 -46.77 -26.44
CA GLN A 80 -31.38 -47.88 -26.31
C GLN A 80 -30.60 -47.83 -24.98
N GLY A 81 -30.91 -46.89 -24.07
CA GLY A 81 -30.23 -46.75 -22.76
C GLY A 81 -28.76 -46.36 -22.87
N VAL A 82 -28.39 -45.58 -23.90
CA VAL A 82 -27.06 -44.97 -24.06
C VAL A 82 -27.11 -43.59 -23.41
N GLN A 83 -26.23 -43.31 -22.46
CA GLN A 83 -26.25 -42.05 -21.70
C GLN A 83 -25.56 -40.90 -22.41
N ARG A 84 -24.58 -41.20 -23.28
CA ARG A 84 -23.90 -40.15 -24.07
C ARG A 84 -23.27 -40.71 -25.33
N LEU A 85 -23.18 -39.85 -26.35
CA LEU A 85 -22.36 -40.01 -27.54
C LEU A 85 -21.28 -38.92 -27.54
N THR A 86 -20.00 -39.26 -27.63
CA THR A 86 -18.90 -38.30 -27.76
C THR A 86 -18.19 -38.50 -29.08
N LEU A 87 -18.06 -37.45 -29.87
CA LEU A 87 -17.23 -37.42 -31.07
C LEU A 87 -15.88 -36.83 -30.69
N VAL A 88 -14.81 -37.53 -31.07
CA VAL A 88 -13.42 -37.05 -30.98
C VAL A 88 -13.03 -36.59 -32.38
N LEU A 89 -12.86 -35.28 -32.53
CA LEU A 89 -12.55 -34.62 -33.78
C LEU A 89 -11.03 -34.37 -33.83
N PRO A 90 -10.35 -34.67 -34.94
CA PRO A 90 -8.95 -34.34 -35.08
C PRO A 90 -8.78 -32.83 -35.24
N ASP A 91 -7.71 -32.29 -34.66
CA ASP A 91 -7.33 -30.90 -34.88
C ASP A 91 -6.89 -30.67 -36.33
N ALA A 92 -7.21 -29.49 -36.86
CA ALA A 92 -6.91 -29.13 -38.25
C ALA A 92 -5.41 -28.90 -38.48
N GLU A 93 -4.64 -28.56 -37.43
CA GLU A 93 -3.21 -28.21 -37.52
C GLU A 93 -2.29 -29.23 -36.81
N GLY A 94 -2.84 -30.37 -36.36
CA GLY A 94 -2.08 -31.46 -35.72
C GLY A 94 -1.91 -31.32 -34.20
N GLY A 95 -2.70 -30.46 -33.55
CA GLY A 95 -2.81 -30.28 -32.11
C GLY A 95 -3.72 -31.30 -31.38
N ASP A 96 -4.12 -30.94 -30.15
CA ASP A 96 -5.00 -31.75 -29.30
C ASP A 96 -6.41 -31.89 -29.93
N PRO A 97 -7.07 -33.06 -29.83
CA PRO A 97 -8.37 -33.28 -30.46
C PRO A 97 -9.50 -32.48 -29.79
N ASP A 98 -10.45 -32.03 -30.61
CA ASP A 98 -11.70 -31.40 -30.14
C ASP A 98 -12.75 -32.47 -29.78
N PHE A 99 -13.68 -32.11 -28.90
CA PHE A 99 -14.74 -33.02 -28.43
C PHE A 99 -16.13 -32.40 -28.65
N ARG A 100 -17.08 -33.24 -29.08
CA ARG A 100 -18.52 -32.90 -29.16
C ARG A 100 -19.33 -33.99 -28.48
N THR A 101 -19.94 -33.67 -27.34
CA THR A 101 -20.74 -34.62 -26.56
C THR A 101 -22.22 -34.34 -26.69
N TYR A 102 -23.01 -35.38 -26.95
CA TYR A 102 -24.45 -35.35 -27.07
C TYR A 102 -25.07 -36.24 -26.00
N GLU A 103 -26.07 -35.73 -25.30
CA GLU A 103 -26.75 -36.42 -24.21
C GLU A 103 -28.26 -36.43 -24.47
N PRO A 104 -28.96 -37.53 -24.16
CA PRO A 104 -30.41 -37.61 -24.31
C PRO A 104 -31.12 -36.93 -23.14
N ASN A 105 -32.23 -36.26 -23.45
CA ASN A 105 -33.22 -35.88 -22.42
C ASN A 105 -34.05 -37.10 -21.96
N ALA A 106 -34.98 -36.90 -21.03
CA ALA A 106 -35.86 -37.96 -20.52
C ALA A 106 -36.71 -38.66 -21.62
N ALA A 107 -36.95 -37.99 -22.75
CA ALA A 107 -37.65 -38.54 -23.91
C ALA A 107 -36.72 -39.29 -24.89
N GLY A 108 -35.42 -39.39 -24.60
CA GLY A 108 -34.43 -40.03 -25.47
C GLY A 108 -33.97 -39.16 -26.64
N ILE A 109 -34.29 -37.86 -26.64
CA ILE A 109 -33.89 -36.91 -27.67
C ILE A 109 -32.50 -36.37 -27.32
N TYR A 110 -31.53 -36.60 -28.20
CA TYR A 110 -30.16 -36.14 -28.04
C TYR A 110 -30.01 -34.68 -28.45
N SER A 111 -29.29 -33.93 -27.62
CA SER A 111 -28.82 -32.58 -27.92
C SER A 111 -27.35 -32.46 -27.51
N GLU A 112 -26.61 -31.56 -28.16
CA GLU A 112 -25.23 -31.27 -27.76
C GLU A 112 -25.21 -30.69 -26.34
N ASN A 113 -24.42 -31.28 -25.45
CA ASN A 113 -24.09 -30.68 -24.17
C ASN A 113 -22.95 -29.67 -24.39
N LYS A 114 -23.33 -28.40 -24.60
CA LYS A 114 -22.39 -27.29 -24.86
C LYS A 114 -21.38 -27.08 -23.73
N LEU A 115 -21.66 -27.52 -22.50
CA LEU A 115 -20.68 -27.43 -21.41
C LEU A 115 -19.48 -28.36 -21.62
N LEU A 116 -19.68 -29.46 -22.34
CA LEU A 116 -18.67 -30.48 -22.63
C LEU A 116 -18.01 -30.28 -24.00
N ARG A 117 -18.24 -29.13 -24.64
CA ARG A 117 -17.61 -28.79 -25.92
C ARG A 117 -16.10 -28.66 -25.74
N ASP A 118 -15.31 -29.26 -26.64
CA ASP A 118 -13.84 -29.23 -26.64
C ASP A 118 -13.18 -29.76 -25.34
N ILE A 119 -13.93 -30.53 -24.56
CA ILE A 119 -13.39 -31.22 -23.38
C ILE A 119 -13.96 -32.63 -23.30
N HIS A 120 -13.08 -33.61 -23.09
CA HIS A 120 -13.53 -34.99 -22.93
C HIS A 120 -14.39 -35.14 -21.65
N PRO A 121 -15.51 -35.88 -21.64
CA PRO A 121 -16.38 -35.98 -20.46
C PRO A 121 -15.73 -36.51 -19.18
N LEU A 122 -14.73 -37.41 -19.27
CA LEU A 122 -13.96 -37.83 -18.09
C LEU A 122 -13.10 -36.69 -17.52
N HIS A 123 -12.64 -35.79 -18.40
CA HIS A 123 -11.86 -34.62 -18.01
C HIS A 123 -12.78 -33.62 -17.31
N ALA A 124 -13.96 -33.37 -17.89
CA ALA A 124 -15.02 -32.56 -17.32
C ALA A 124 -15.45 -33.00 -15.89
N GLN A 125 -15.46 -34.31 -15.64
CA GLN A 125 -15.71 -34.85 -14.30
C GLN A 125 -14.55 -34.54 -13.32
N THR A 126 -13.31 -34.64 -13.79
CA THR A 126 -12.10 -34.39 -12.97
C THR A 126 -11.99 -32.91 -12.57
N ILE A 127 -12.36 -31.99 -13.46
CA ILE A 127 -12.36 -30.55 -13.18
C ILE A 127 -13.56 -30.08 -12.34
N GLY A 128 -14.47 -31.00 -11.97
CA GLY A 128 -15.53 -30.73 -11.02
C GLY A 128 -16.67 -29.82 -11.51
N LEU A 129 -16.98 -29.81 -12.82
CA LEU A 129 -18.10 -29.00 -13.35
C LEU A 129 -19.44 -29.29 -12.65
N SER A 130 -19.66 -30.54 -12.24
CA SER A 130 -20.86 -30.96 -11.49
C SER A 130 -21.01 -30.30 -10.11
N ARG A 131 -19.95 -29.70 -9.56
CA ARG A 131 -20.01 -29.01 -8.27
C ARG A 131 -20.67 -27.62 -8.37
N TRP A 132 -20.78 -27.06 -9.57
CA TRP A 132 -21.38 -25.75 -9.80
C TRP A 132 -22.87 -25.83 -10.12
N THR A 133 -23.28 -26.85 -10.87
CA THR A 133 -24.65 -27.00 -11.38
C THR A 133 -25.75 -27.06 -10.32
N PRO A 134 -25.53 -27.42 -9.03
CA PRO A 134 -26.57 -27.34 -8.02
C PRO A 134 -27.06 -25.90 -7.75
N ASN A 135 -26.14 -24.93 -7.73
CA ASN A 135 -26.42 -23.55 -7.33
C ASN A 135 -26.33 -22.54 -8.48
N PHE A 136 -25.74 -22.92 -9.61
CA PHE A 136 -25.47 -22.05 -10.74
C PHE A 136 -25.94 -22.66 -12.07
N ASP A 137 -26.44 -21.80 -12.95
CA ASP A 137 -26.56 -22.06 -14.37
C ASP A 137 -25.21 -21.73 -15.03
N LEU A 138 -24.62 -22.73 -15.67
CA LEU A 138 -23.36 -22.60 -16.37
C LEU A 138 -23.60 -22.36 -17.85
N GLU A 139 -22.78 -21.50 -18.43
CA GLU A 139 -22.71 -21.25 -19.86
C GLU A 139 -21.25 -21.24 -20.30
N ARG A 140 -20.89 -22.12 -21.22
CA ARG A 140 -19.53 -22.16 -21.76
C ARG A 140 -19.24 -20.88 -22.56
N GLN A 141 -18.05 -20.34 -22.38
CA GLN A 141 -17.54 -19.20 -23.13
C GLN A 141 -16.52 -19.73 -24.14
N ASP A 142 -16.87 -19.69 -25.43
CA ASP A 142 -16.06 -20.25 -26.50
C ASP A 142 -14.92 -19.26 -26.87
N PHE A 143 -13.67 -19.75 -26.86
CA PHE A 143 -12.48 -19.00 -27.24
C PHE A 143 -11.54 -19.87 -28.07
N ASP A 144 -11.21 -19.44 -29.29
CA ASP A 144 -10.31 -20.17 -30.20
C ASP A 144 -8.82 -19.95 -29.89
N LEU A 145 -8.48 -19.45 -28.68
CA LEU A 145 -7.11 -19.08 -28.34
C LEU A 145 -6.29 -20.26 -27.82
N PHE A 146 -6.88 -21.10 -26.97
CA PHE A 146 -6.17 -22.17 -26.26
C PHE A 146 -7.08 -23.38 -26.00
N HIS A 147 -6.76 -24.53 -26.58
CA HIS A 147 -7.52 -25.79 -26.38
C HIS A 147 -7.47 -26.31 -24.94
N ASN A 148 -6.44 -25.92 -24.19
CA ASN A 148 -6.19 -26.38 -22.82
C ASN A 148 -6.71 -25.42 -21.74
N VAL A 149 -7.49 -24.41 -22.13
CA VAL A 149 -8.17 -23.49 -21.22
C VAL A 149 -9.67 -23.56 -21.47
N HIS A 150 -10.45 -23.73 -20.41
CA HIS A 150 -11.91 -23.84 -20.47
C HIS A 150 -12.53 -22.74 -19.61
N ALA A 151 -13.45 -21.97 -20.17
CA ALA A 151 -14.10 -20.88 -19.47
C ALA A 151 -15.62 -21.04 -19.43
N TYR A 152 -16.19 -20.72 -18.27
CA TYR A 152 -17.62 -20.79 -18.01
C TYR A 152 -18.09 -19.51 -17.33
N ARG A 153 -19.25 -19.03 -17.74
CA ARG A 153 -20.03 -18.03 -17.00
C ARG A 153 -21.00 -18.76 -16.09
N ALA A 154 -20.92 -18.51 -14.79
CA ALA A 154 -21.81 -19.07 -13.79
C ALA A 154 -22.78 -17.99 -13.32
N THR A 155 -24.08 -18.25 -13.40
CA THR A 155 -25.14 -17.34 -12.91
C THR A 155 -25.95 -18.06 -11.83
N GLN A 156 -26.14 -17.42 -10.68
CA GLN A 156 -26.91 -17.98 -9.57
C GLN A 156 -28.33 -18.38 -10.00
N LYS A 157 -28.74 -19.59 -9.61
CA LYS A 157 -30.11 -20.08 -9.79
C LYS A 157 -31.09 -19.39 -8.83
N GLY A 158 -32.31 -19.15 -9.32
CA GLY A 158 -33.42 -18.67 -8.49
C GLY A 158 -33.57 -17.14 -8.40
N LEU A 159 -32.70 -16.36 -9.05
CA LEU A 159 -32.88 -14.92 -9.27
C LEU A 159 -33.11 -14.63 -10.75
N SER A 160 -33.80 -13.53 -11.08
CA SER A 160 -34.02 -13.14 -12.48
C SER A 160 -32.70 -12.83 -13.17
N ALA A 161 -32.58 -13.12 -14.47
CA ALA A 161 -31.34 -12.91 -15.24
C ALA A 161 -30.84 -11.44 -15.24
N GLY A 162 -31.71 -10.47 -14.90
CA GLY A 162 -31.39 -9.05 -14.77
C GLY A 162 -31.13 -8.58 -13.34
N ASP A 163 -31.28 -9.43 -12.31
CA ASP A 163 -31.13 -9.00 -10.92
C ASP A 163 -29.68 -8.57 -10.62
N PRO A 164 -29.45 -7.31 -10.19
CA PRO A 164 -28.12 -6.82 -9.85
C PRO A 164 -27.50 -7.50 -8.62
N LYS A 165 -28.31 -8.19 -7.80
CA LYS A 165 -27.86 -8.96 -6.64
C LYS A 165 -27.49 -10.40 -6.97
N ALA A 166 -27.78 -10.87 -8.20
CA ALA A 166 -27.44 -12.23 -8.60
C ALA A 166 -25.92 -12.42 -8.62
N ASP A 167 -25.46 -13.48 -7.94
CA ASP A 167 -24.06 -13.86 -7.97
C ASP A 167 -23.68 -14.40 -9.37
N ARG A 168 -22.81 -13.65 -10.04
CA ARG A 168 -22.30 -13.97 -11.38
C ARG A 168 -20.80 -14.07 -11.33
N ARG A 169 -20.25 -15.15 -11.88
CA ARG A 169 -18.81 -15.43 -11.84
C ARG A 169 -18.29 -15.91 -13.18
N HIS A 170 -17.03 -15.61 -13.46
CA HIS A 170 -16.27 -16.36 -14.46
C HIS A 170 -15.52 -17.48 -13.76
N PHE A 171 -15.60 -18.69 -14.31
CA PHE A 171 -14.82 -19.82 -13.88
C PHE A 171 -13.92 -20.24 -15.03
N VAL A 172 -12.61 -20.07 -14.86
CA VAL A 172 -11.61 -20.35 -15.90
C VAL A 172 -10.70 -21.46 -15.39
N ILE A 173 -10.50 -22.47 -16.23
CA ILE A 173 -9.79 -23.70 -15.88
C ILE A 173 -8.66 -23.89 -16.88
N GLY A 174 -7.43 -23.91 -16.41
CA GLY A 174 -6.28 -24.35 -17.18
C GLY A 174 -6.02 -25.83 -16.90
N GLU A 175 -5.88 -26.65 -17.94
CA GLU A 175 -5.48 -28.05 -17.81
C GLU A 175 -4.13 -28.33 -18.48
N HIS A 176 -3.27 -29.09 -17.80
CA HIS A 176 -2.05 -29.65 -18.38
C HIS A 176 -1.99 -31.18 -18.20
N SER A 177 -1.91 -31.88 -19.33
CA SER A 177 -1.86 -33.34 -19.43
C SER A 177 -0.45 -33.91 -19.67
N GLY A 178 0.50 -33.06 -20.09
CA GLY A 178 1.88 -33.40 -20.43
C GLY A 178 2.79 -33.63 -19.21
N ARG A 179 4.01 -34.12 -19.47
CA ARG A 179 5.06 -34.23 -18.44
C ARG A 179 5.60 -32.85 -18.13
N LEU A 180 5.54 -32.46 -16.87
CA LEU A 180 6.21 -31.25 -16.38
C LEU A 180 7.70 -31.52 -16.27
N SER A 181 8.51 -30.70 -16.95
CA SER A 181 9.95 -30.60 -16.70
C SER A 181 10.22 -29.46 -15.72
N TYR A 182 11.09 -29.72 -14.76
CA TYR A 182 11.50 -28.74 -13.75
C TYR A 182 12.92 -28.31 -14.04
N GLN A 183 13.17 -27.02 -14.03
CA GLN A 183 14.53 -26.50 -14.00
C GLN A 183 14.93 -26.33 -12.54
N ARG A 184 16.13 -26.82 -12.20
CA ARG A 184 16.71 -26.73 -10.85
C ARG A 184 17.92 -25.83 -10.89
N PHE A 185 18.08 -25.03 -9.85
CA PHE A 185 19.22 -24.15 -9.73
C PHE A 185 20.50 -24.98 -9.61
N ASP A 186 21.54 -24.50 -10.29
CA ASP A 186 22.92 -24.88 -10.02
C ASP A 186 23.48 -23.87 -9.01
N GLY A 187 23.83 -24.35 -7.80
CA GLY A 187 24.24 -23.48 -6.70
C GLY A 187 25.44 -22.60 -7.03
N ASP A 188 26.41 -23.10 -7.80
CA ASP A 188 27.62 -22.37 -8.16
C ASP A 188 27.33 -21.34 -9.26
N LEU A 189 26.51 -21.69 -10.24
CA LEU A 189 26.07 -20.75 -11.27
C LEU A 189 25.25 -19.59 -10.67
N VAL A 190 24.31 -19.91 -9.77
CA VAL A 190 23.48 -18.92 -9.07
C VAL A 190 24.33 -17.99 -8.21
N ARG A 191 25.32 -18.53 -7.49
CA ARG A 191 26.25 -17.73 -6.69
C ARG A 191 26.99 -16.71 -7.56
N ASN A 192 27.56 -17.17 -8.68
CA ASN A 192 28.30 -16.30 -9.59
C ASN A 192 27.40 -15.22 -10.20
N GLN A 193 26.16 -15.58 -10.56
CA GLN A 193 25.18 -14.65 -11.09
C GLN A 193 24.77 -13.59 -10.05
N LEU A 194 24.43 -13.98 -8.82
CA LEU A 194 24.07 -13.05 -7.74
C LEU A 194 25.20 -12.04 -7.46
N LEU A 195 26.44 -12.50 -7.41
CA LEU A 195 27.60 -11.63 -7.19
C LEU A 195 27.85 -10.68 -8.37
N SER A 196 27.68 -11.16 -9.59
CA SER A 196 27.77 -10.34 -10.80
C SER A 196 26.69 -9.24 -10.81
N ASP A 197 25.43 -9.64 -10.62
CA ASP A 197 24.28 -8.74 -10.56
C ASP A 197 24.45 -7.70 -9.44
N PHE A 198 24.92 -8.12 -8.26
CA PHE A 198 25.17 -7.24 -7.13
C PHE A 198 26.19 -6.14 -7.45
N ARG A 199 27.31 -6.52 -8.06
CA ARG A 199 28.36 -5.56 -8.47
C ARG A 199 27.86 -4.61 -9.55
N MET A 200 27.12 -5.15 -10.52
CA MET A 200 26.47 -4.37 -11.59
C MET A 200 25.54 -3.31 -11.00
N ILE A 201 24.58 -3.71 -10.16
CA ILE A 201 23.61 -2.81 -9.53
C ILE A 201 24.29 -1.73 -8.68
N ARG A 202 25.33 -2.09 -7.90
CA ARG A 202 26.09 -1.11 -7.11
C ARG A 202 26.88 -0.12 -7.95
N SER A 203 27.31 -0.52 -9.14
CA SER A 203 28.09 0.34 -10.03
C SER A 203 27.23 1.32 -10.84
N GLY A 204 25.89 1.18 -10.79
CA GLY A 204 24.96 2.04 -11.52
C GLY A 204 24.94 1.79 -13.04
N SER A 205 25.52 0.68 -13.51
CA SER A 205 25.45 0.26 -14.91
C SER A 205 24.00 -0.05 -15.28
N GLY A 206 23.42 0.74 -16.19
CA GLY A 206 22.00 0.70 -16.57
C GLY A 206 21.55 -0.51 -17.40
N GLU A 207 22.20 -1.67 -17.27
CA GLU A 207 21.76 -2.89 -17.95
C GLU A 207 20.61 -3.56 -17.20
N ALA A 208 19.57 -3.95 -17.94
CA ALA A 208 18.44 -4.66 -17.37
C ALA A 208 18.81 -6.11 -17.06
N LEU A 209 18.59 -6.54 -15.81
CA LEU A 209 18.81 -7.93 -15.40
C LEU A 209 18.04 -8.91 -16.30
N SER A 210 18.66 -10.07 -16.56
CA SER A 210 18.03 -11.17 -17.29
C SER A 210 16.79 -11.69 -16.55
N LYS A 211 15.92 -12.42 -17.26
CA LYS A 211 14.73 -13.03 -16.65
C LYS A 211 15.13 -14.03 -15.55
N GLU A 212 16.21 -14.76 -15.76
CA GLU A 212 16.76 -15.73 -14.80
C GLU A 212 17.35 -15.04 -13.57
N SER A 213 18.12 -13.97 -13.76
CA SER A 213 18.61 -13.12 -12.67
C SER A 213 17.45 -12.60 -11.82
N ARG A 214 16.41 -12.01 -12.43
CA ARG A 214 15.26 -11.51 -11.67
C ARG A 214 14.58 -12.60 -10.83
N LEU A 215 14.48 -13.83 -11.35
CA LEU A 215 13.94 -14.97 -10.62
C LEU A 215 14.82 -15.38 -9.45
N ILE A 216 16.13 -15.43 -9.65
CA ILE A 216 17.11 -15.69 -8.59
C ILE A 216 16.93 -14.66 -7.47
N TRP A 217 16.83 -13.37 -7.81
CA TRP A 217 16.63 -12.29 -6.85
C TRP A 217 15.27 -12.37 -6.13
N GLN A 218 14.19 -12.81 -6.79
CA GLN A 218 12.89 -13.02 -6.13
C GLN A 218 12.94 -14.12 -5.05
N TRP A 219 13.78 -15.14 -5.23
CA TRP A 219 14.00 -16.21 -4.25
C TRP A 219 14.93 -15.81 -3.10
N LEU A 220 15.63 -14.68 -3.25
CA LEU A 220 16.71 -14.30 -2.34
C LEU A 220 16.24 -14.11 -0.90
N PRO A 221 15.08 -13.48 -0.60
CA PRO A 221 14.61 -13.34 0.77
C PRO A 221 14.39 -14.70 1.47
N TYR A 222 13.89 -15.70 0.75
CA TYR A 222 13.74 -17.06 1.27
C TYR A 222 15.11 -17.70 1.54
N ALA A 223 16.02 -17.62 0.57
CA ALA A 223 17.36 -18.18 0.69
C ALA A 223 18.17 -17.51 1.81
N LEU A 224 18.01 -16.20 2.02
CA LEU A 224 18.63 -15.49 3.13
C LEU A 224 18.09 -15.95 4.49
N ARG A 225 16.79 -16.26 4.60
CA ARG A 225 16.22 -16.83 5.82
C ARG A 225 16.76 -18.23 6.11
N GLU A 226 16.72 -19.12 5.12
CA GLU A 226 17.17 -20.51 5.29
C GLU A 226 18.68 -20.62 5.55
N SER A 227 19.47 -19.69 5.00
CA SER A 227 20.91 -19.60 5.29
C SER A 227 21.23 -18.98 6.65
N GLY A 228 20.21 -18.53 7.40
CA GLY A 228 20.35 -17.88 8.70
C GLY A 228 20.86 -16.43 8.64
N VAL A 229 20.84 -15.81 7.46
CA VAL A 229 21.18 -14.38 7.27
C VAL A 229 20.01 -13.49 7.71
N LEU A 230 18.78 -13.92 7.45
CA LEU A 230 17.57 -13.31 8.00
C LEU A 230 17.04 -14.15 9.16
N ALA A 231 16.32 -13.51 10.07
CA ALA A 231 15.71 -14.18 11.22
C ALA A 231 14.74 -15.29 10.76
N ARG A 232 14.65 -16.39 11.50
CA ARG A 232 13.83 -17.57 11.12
C ARG A 232 12.34 -17.27 10.94
N ASP A 233 11.85 -16.24 11.63
CA ASP A 233 10.48 -15.74 11.59
C ASP A 233 10.23 -14.69 10.49
N PHE A 234 11.26 -14.31 9.73
CA PHE A 234 11.11 -13.47 8.55
C PHE A 234 10.18 -14.14 7.53
N ASP A 235 9.16 -13.43 7.05
CA ASP A 235 8.25 -13.90 6.00
C ASP A 235 8.79 -13.48 4.63
N PRO A 236 9.45 -14.40 3.88
CA PRO A 236 9.99 -14.07 2.56
C PRO A 236 8.89 -13.91 1.50
N PHE A 237 7.64 -14.18 1.85
CA PHE A 237 6.51 -14.24 0.93
C PHE A 237 5.53 -13.07 1.05
N ASN A 238 5.91 -12.02 1.78
CA ASN A 238 5.16 -10.76 1.82
C ASN A 238 5.18 -10.08 0.43
N VAL A 239 4.03 -9.56 -0.02
CA VAL A 239 3.89 -8.91 -1.33
C VAL A 239 4.92 -7.80 -1.55
N GLY A 240 5.18 -6.96 -0.54
CA GLY A 240 6.18 -5.88 -0.59
C GLY A 240 7.64 -6.34 -0.50
N VAL A 241 7.90 -7.57 -0.04
CA VAL A 241 9.24 -8.20 -0.12
C VAL A 241 9.46 -8.77 -1.51
N LEU A 242 8.43 -9.40 -2.08
CA LEU A 242 8.50 -10.04 -3.39
C LEU A 242 8.47 -9.04 -4.56
N SER A 243 7.85 -7.87 -4.38
CA SER A 243 7.82 -6.79 -5.37
C SER A 243 9.07 -5.90 -5.35
N ALA A 244 9.94 -6.07 -4.35
CA ALA A 244 11.16 -5.27 -4.25
C ALA A 244 12.09 -5.57 -5.43
N SER A 245 12.58 -4.51 -6.07
CA SER A 245 13.64 -4.61 -7.04
C SER A 245 14.93 -5.12 -6.38
N PRO A 246 15.84 -5.74 -7.14
CA PRO A 246 17.15 -6.14 -6.65
C PRO A 246 17.93 -5.00 -5.96
N ALA A 247 17.84 -3.77 -6.47
CA ALA A 247 18.44 -2.60 -5.83
C ALA A 247 17.83 -2.29 -4.45
N GLU A 248 16.50 -2.32 -4.35
CA GLU A 248 15.79 -2.15 -3.08
C GLU A 248 16.14 -3.27 -2.11
N MET A 249 16.26 -4.52 -2.56
CA MET A 249 16.67 -5.65 -1.72
C MET A 249 18.10 -5.49 -1.19
N ILE A 250 19.04 -5.02 -2.02
CA ILE A 250 20.41 -4.72 -1.60
C ILE A 250 20.41 -3.71 -0.45
N GLN A 251 19.67 -2.63 -0.61
CA GLN A 251 19.57 -1.61 0.42
C GLN A 251 18.85 -2.12 1.68
N LYS A 252 17.70 -2.78 1.49
CA LYS A 252 16.80 -3.24 2.56
C LYS A 252 17.44 -4.30 3.45
N PHE A 253 18.13 -5.27 2.87
CA PHE A 253 18.77 -6.37 3.62
C PHE A 253 20.26 -6.12 3.88
N GLN A 254 20.76 -4.93 3.50
CA GLN A 254 22.16 -4.55 3.59
C GLN A 254 23.06 -5.66 3.01
N LEU A 255 22.77 -6.06 1.78
CA LEU A 255 23.42 -7.20 1.15
C LEU A 255 24.89 -6.90 0.86
N ASP A 256 25.71 -7.91 1.09
CA ASP A 256 27.13 -7.94 0.74
C ASP A 256 27.45 -9.29 0.08
N GLU A 257 28.65 -9.41 -0.49
CA GLU A 257 29.08 -10.62 -1.19
C GLU A 257 29.05 -11.87 -0.29
N THR A 258 29.25 -11.71 1.02
CA THR A 258 29.26 -12.82 2.00
C THR A 258 27.85 -13.34 2.24
N LYS A 259 26.89 -12.43 2.49
CA LYS A 259 25.47 -12.76 2.66
C LYS A 259 24.89 -13.42 1.41
N LEU A 260 25.24 -12.89 0.23
CA LEU A 260 24.82 -13.46 -1.05
C LEU A 260 25.40 -14.85 -1.29
N ALA A 261 26.67 -15.08 -0.96
CA ALA A 261 27.28 -16.41 -1.08
C ALA A 261 26.63 -17.44 -0.15
N LYS A 262 26.27 -17.05 1.08
CA LYS A 262 25.52 -17.92 2.03
C LYS A 262 24.13 -18.24 1.51
N ALA A 263 23.42 -17.23 0.99
CA ALA A 263 22.09 -17.43 0.41
C ALA A 263 22.15 -18.36 -0.82
N ALA A 264 23.13 -18.17 -1.71
CA ALA A 264 23.29 -18.94 -2.93
C ALA A 264 23.39 -20.46 -2.67
N ALA A 265 24.00 -20.88 -1.56
CA ALA A 265 24.10 -22.30 -1.20
C ALA A 265 22.73 -22.97 -0.97
N VAL A 266 21.70 -22.20 -0.58
CA VAL A 266 20.33 -22.72 -0.37
C VAL A 266 19.65 -23.09 -1.69
N TYR A 267 20.07 -22.46 -2.80
CA TYR A 267 19.47 -22.67 -4.11
C TYR A 267 19.77 -24.05 -4.68
N ASP A 268 20.88 -24.71 -4.27
CA ASP A 268 21.33 -25.94 -4.91
C ASP A 268 20.21 -26.99 -4.99
N LYS A 269 19.94 -27.45 -6.22
CA LYS A 269 18.91 -28.45 -6.56
C LYS A 269 17.47 -28.05 -6.24
N LYS A 270 17.20 -26.81 -5.81
CA LYS A 270 15.83 -26.30 -5.64
C LYS A 270 15.19 -25.99 -6.99
N ALA A 271 13.91 -26.31 -7.14
CA ALA A 271 13.16 -26.06 -8.36
C ALA A 271 12.89 -24.56 -8.55
N TYR A 272 13.31 -23.97 -9.66
CA TYR A 272 13.09 -22.55 -9.92
C TYR A 272 12.05 -22.27 -10.98
N SER A 273 11.91 -23.13 -12.00
CA SER A 273 11.04 -22.90 -13.15
C SER A 273 10.32 -24.16 -13.61
N VAL A 274 9.03 -24.00 -13.96
CA VAL A 274 8.20 -25.00 -14.62
C VAL A 274 7.54 -24.33 -15.82
N PRO A 275 8.24 -24.23 -16.98
CA PRO A 275 7.80 -23.42 -18.12
C PRO A 275 6.36 -23.72 -18.55
N GLU A 276 5.94 -24.99 -18.49
CA GLU A 276 4.58 -25.39 -18.84
C GLU A 276 3.51 -24.94 -17.83
N ALA A 277 3.84 -24.91 -16.54
CA ALA A 277 2.91 -24.40 -15.52
C ALA A 277 2.74 -22.89 -15.63
N GLU A 278 3.82 -22.16 -15.91
CA GLU A 278 3.75 -20.72 -16.16
C GLU A 278 2.97 -20.40 -17.42
N ARG A 279 3.23 -21.13 -18.51
CA ARG A 279 2.51 -20.99 -19.77
C ARG A 279 1.02 -21.23 -19.58
N LEU A 280 0.66 -22.29 -18.83
CA LEU A 280 -0.73 -22.59 -18.51
C LEU A 280 -1.39 -21.45 -17.72
N ALA A 281 -0.73 -20.97 -16.66
CA ALA A 281 -1.23 -19.86 -15.86
C ALA A 281 -1.41 -18.59 -16.71
N GLY A 282 -0.47 -18.30 -17.61
CA GLY A 282 -0.51 -17.12 -18.47
C GLY A 282 -1.64 -17.18 -19.48
N ASN A 283 -1.84 -18.34 -20.09
CA ASN A 283 -2.97 -18.59 -20.98
C ASN A 283 -4.31 -18.44 -20.25
N THR A 284 -4.41 -19.01 -19.05
CA THR A 284 -5.60 -18.93 -18.19
C THR A 284 -5.91 -17.48 -17.81
N ALA A 285 -4.88 -16.73 -17.38
CA ALA A 285 -4.98 -15.32 -17.02
C ALA A 285 -5.36 -14.42 -18.22
N LEU A 286 -4.89 -14.75 -19.43
CA LEU A 286 -5.24 -14.00 -20.64
C LEU A 286 -6.71 -14.19 -21.02
N VAL A 287 -7.21 -15.42 -20.97
CA VAL A 287 -8.63 -15.73 -21.23
C VAL A 287 -9.51 -15.03 -20.20
N MET A 288 -9.12 -15.09 -18.93
CA MET A 288 -9.82 -14.40 -17.83
C MET A 288 -9.86 -12.88 -18.05
N ARG A 289 -8.76 -12.26 -18.48
CA ARG A 289 -8.71 -10.83 -18.79
C ARG A 289 -9.65 -10.46 -19.93
N ARG A 290 -9.67 -11.24 -21.02
CA ARG A 290 -10.59 -11.00 -22.15
C ARG A 290 -12.05 -11.12 -21.74
N LEU A 291 -12.40 -12.11 -20.92
CA LEU A 291 -13.76 -12.25 -20.38
C LEU A 291 -14.20 -11.00 -19.64
N GLN A 292 -13.30 -10.43 -18.84
CA GLN A 292 -13.57 -9.21 -18.08
C GLN A 292 -13.71 -7.97 -18.96
N GLU A 293 -12.90 -7.85 -20.00
CA GLU A 293 -12.99 -6.75 -20.97
C GLU A 293 -14.27 -6.83 -21.82
N SER A 294 -14.76 -8.03 -22.10
CA SER A 294 -15.97 -8.24 -22.90
C SER A 294 -17.28 -7.94 -22.17
N HIS A 295 -17.26 -7.82 -20.83
CA HIS A 295 -18.46 -7.58 -20.03
C HIS A 295 -18.74 -6.08 -19.87
N VAL A 296 -19.54 -5.53 -20.79
CA VAL A 296 -19.96 -4.12 -20.77
C VAL A 296 -21.43 -4.02 -20.38
N VAL A 297 -21.73 -3.23 -19.35
CA VAL A 297 -23.10 -2.90 -18.92
C VAL A 297 -23.22 -1.37 -18.95
N ASP A 298 -24.22 -0.85 -19.66
CA ASP A 298 -24.48 0.59 -19.80
C ASP A 298 -23.28 1.41 -20.33
N GLY A 299 -22.43 0.81 -21.17
CA GLY A 299 -21.23 1.45 -21.72
C GLY A 299 -20.02 1.45 -20.78
N GLU A 300 -20.13 0.89 -19.58
CA GLU A 300 -19.02 0.70 -18.65
C GLU A 300 -18.63 -0.78 -18.52
N ALA A 301 -17.33 -1.08 -18.59
CA ALA A 301 -16.82 -2.42 -18.37
C ALA A 301 -16.98 -2.79 -16.88
N ARG A 302 -17.87 -3.74 -16.58
CA ARG A 302 -18.03 -4.30 -15.22
C ARG A 302 -17.29 -5.62 -15.14
N LYS A 303 -16.17 -5.65 -14.41
CA LYS A 303 -15.48 -6.92 -14.15
C LYS A 303 -16.34 -7.78 -13.24
N LEU A 304 -16.63 -9.01 -13.66
CA LEU A 304 -17.24 -10.02 -12.80
C LEU A 304 -16.15 -10.74 -11.97
N PRO A 305 -16.47 -11.14 -10.74
CA PRO A 305 -15.61 -11.99 -9.93
C PRO A 305 -15.20 -13.25 -10.69
N ALA A 306 -13.97 -13.69 -10.50
CA ALA A 306 -13.46 -14.83 -11.24
C ALA A 306 -12.69 -15.84 -10.38
N LEU A 307 -12.84 -17.11 -10.74
CA LEU A 307 -12.13 -18.25 -10.16
C LEU A 307 -11.20 -18.84 -11.22
N ALA A 308 -9.94 -19.08 -10.84
CA ALA A 308 -8.95 -19.72 -11.70
C ALA A 308 -8.48 -21.05 -11.10
N ASP A 309 -8.76 -22.17 -11.76
CA ASP A 309 -8.27 -23.49 -11.34
C ASP A 309 -7.23 -24.01 -12.34
N LEU A 310 -6.09 -24.49 -11.84
CA LEU A 310 -5.01 -25.06 -12.65
C LEU A 310 -4.87 -26.54 -12.33
N PHE A 311 -5.15 -27.40 -13.31
CA PHE A 311 -5.12 -28.85 -13.17
C PHE A 311 -3.86 -29.45 -13.80
N PHE A 312 -2.99 -30.00 -12.95
CA PHE A 312 -1.81 -30.76 -13.34
C PHE A 312 -2.06 -32.24 -13.16
N ARG A 313 -2.16 -32.95 -14.28
CA ARG A 313 -2.46 -34.38 -14.23
C ARG A 313 -1.27 -35.21 -13.87
N GLN A 314 -0.10 -34.99 -14.45
CA GLN A 314 1.03 -35.85 -14.10
C GLN A 314 1.42 -35.65 -12.63
N PRO A 315 1.86 -36.71 -11.92
CA PRO A 315 2.37 -36.57 -10.57
C PRO A 315 3.49 -35.52 -10.53
N ILE A 316 3.41 -34.61 -9.57
CA ILE A 316 4.39 -33.57 -9.29
C ILE A 316 5.28 -34.05 -8.15
N GLU A 317 6.59 -34.08 -8.40
CA GLU A 317 7.62 -34.47 -7.44
C GLU A 317 8.27 -33.23 -6.79
N LEU A 318 7.43 -32.36 -6.24
CA LEU A 318 7.85 -31.14 -5.53
C LEU A 318 7.44 -31.19 -4.05
N SER A 319 8.33 -30.71 -3.20
CA SER A 319 8.06 -30.47 -1.77
C SER A 319 6.96 -29.43 -1.54
N ASP A 320 6.41 -29.35 -0.32
CA ASP A 320 5.40 -28.34 0.03
C ASP A 320 5.93 -26.91 -0.17
N GLU A 321 7.21 -26.69 0.17
CA GLU A 321 7.88 -25.41 -0.02
C GLU A 321 8.01 -25.05 -1.50
N GLU A 322 8.41 -26.00 -2.35
CA GLU A 322 8.52 -25.79 -3.80
C GLU A 322 7.14 -25.56 -4.46
N ILE A 323 6.08 -26.22 -3.98
CA ILE A 323 4.71 -25.96 -4.44
C ILE A 323 4.23 -24.58 -4.00
N THR A 324 4.54 -24.17 -2.77
CA THR A 324 4.21 -22.83 -2.26
C THR A 324 4.90 -21.77 -3.12
N LEU A 325 6.18 -21.97 -3.47
CA LEU A 325 6.94 -21.13 -4.40
C LEU A 325 6.35 -21.09 -5.82
N LEU A 326 5.95 -22.26 -6.35
CA LEU A 326 5.26 -22.32 -7.64
C LEU A 326 3.96 -21.51 -7.60
N ALA A 327 3.13 -21.69 -6.57
CA ALA A 327 1.91 -20.91 -6.34
C ALA A 327 2.18 -19.40 -6.37
N PHE A 328 3.20 -18.92 -5.65
CA PHE A 328 3.59 -17.51 -5.68
C PHE A 328 4.00 -17.03 -7.07
N ARG A 329 4.68 -17.86 -7.86
CA ARG A 329 5.12 -17.49 -9.22
C ARG A 329 3.96 -17.37 -10.21
N LEU A 330 2.95 -18.22 -10.05
CA LEU A 330 1.78 -18.22 -10.94
C LEU A 330 0.77 -17.12 -10.59
N THR A 331 0.64 -16.77 -9.31
CA THR A 331 -0.45 -15.89 -8.84
C THR A 331 -0.42 -14.45 -9.38
N PRO A 332 0.74 -13.76 -9.51
CA PRO A 332 0.82 -12.41 -10.06
C PRO A 332 0.17 -12.25 -11.44
N GLN A 333 0.13 -13.33 -12.23
CA GLN A 333 -0.48 -13.32 -13.56
C GLN A 333 -1.99 -13.03 -13.50
N PHE A 334 -2.63 -13.38 -12.38
CA PHE A 334 -4.06 -13.22 -12.14
C PHE A 334 -4.40 -11.93 -11.35
N MET A 335 -3.40 -11.15 -10.92
CA MET A 335 -3.65 -9.90 -10.18
C MET A 335 -4.37 -8.85 -11.03
N GLY A 336 -5.21 -8.03 -10.40
CA GLY A 336 -6.02 -7.01 -11.07
C GLY A 336 -7.25 -7.54 -11.82
N GLN A 337 -7.54 -8.84 -11.68
CA GLN A 337 -8.63 -9.54 -12.35
C GLN A 337 -9.73 -10.02 -11.39
N GLN A 338 -10.01 -9.32 -10.29
CA GLN A 338 -11.05 -9.73 -9.30
C GLN A 338 -11.01 -11.22 -8.93
N LEU A 339 -9.80 -11.75 -8.77
CA LEU A 339 -9.56 -13.15 -8.49
C LEU A 339 -10.02 -13.46 -7.06
N GLU A 340 -10.97 -14.38 -6.92
CA GLU A 340 -11.47 -14.84 -5.61
C GLU A 340 -10.46 -15.77 -4.92
N LYS A 341 -9.95 -16.74 -5.68
CA LYS A 341 -8.90 -17.68 -5.27
C LYS A 341 -8.31 -18.34 -6.51
N THR A 342 -7.09 -18.87 -6.38
CA THR A 342 -6.52 -19.81 -7.34
C THR A 342 -6.36 -21.16 -6.69
N VAL A 343 -6.75 -22.24 -7.36
CA VAL A 343 -6.53 -23.60 -6.85
C VAL A 343 -5.62 -24.36 -7.79
N LEU A 344 -4.50 -24.86 -7.27
CA LEU A 344 -3.65 -25.80 -8.00
C LEU A 344 -4.08 -27.21 -7.64
N HIS A 345 -4.55 -27.96 -8.62
CA HIS A 345 -4.83 -29.39 -8.48
C HIS A 345 -3.65 -30.18 -9.01
N PHE A 346 -3.07 -31.04 -8.18
CA PHE A 346 -1.92 -31.84 -8.57
C PHE A 346 -1.95 -33.21 -7.90
N ARG A 347 -1.08 -34.10 -8.36
CA ARG A 347 -0.96 -35.45 -7.80
C ARG A 347 0.43 -35.67 -7.23
N ARG A 348 0.58 -36.50 -6.20
CA ARG A 348 1.88 -36.84 -5.58
C ARG A 348 2.06 -38.35 -5.49
N PRO A 349 3.29 -38.86 -5.67
CA PRO A 349 3.63 -40.22 -5.27
C PRO A 349 3.59 -40.34 -3.74
N ALA A 350 2.82 -41.30 -3.22
CA ALA A 350 2.77 -41.64 -1.81
C ALA A 350 3.81 -42.75 -1.47
N PRO A 351 4.28 -42.83 -0.21
CA PRO A 351 5.13 -43.93 0.25
C PRO A 351 4.42 -45.28 0.01
N GLY A 352 4.94 -46.09 -0.92
CA GLY A 352 4.28 -47.33 -1.38
C GLY A 352 3.85 -47.33 -2.85
N GLY A 353 4.07 -46.24 -3.59
CA GLY A 353 3.87 -46.18 -5.05
C GLY A 353 2.45 -45.87 -5.49
N ALA A 354 1.52 -45.63 -4.56
CA ALA A 354 0.21 -45.07 -4.87
C ALA A 354 0.35 -43.58 -5.25
N VAL A 355 -0.56 -43.07 -6.08
CA VAL A 355 -0.59 -41.65 -6.46
C VAL A 355 -1.83 -41.02 -5.83
N GLU A 356 -1.63 -40.02 -4.98
CA GLU A 356 -2.68 -39.30 -4.27
C GLU A 356 -2.93 -37.93 -4.91
N SER A 357 -4.16 -37.43 -4.82
CA SER A 357 -4.52 -36.10 -5.33
C SER A 357 -4.49 -35.07 -4.21
N TYR A 358 -3.94 -33.90 -4.50
CA TYR A 358 -3.79 -32.78 -3.58
C TYR A 358 -4.31 -31.51 -4.24
N ILE A 359 -4.69 -30.55 -3.40
CA ILE A 359 -4.95 -29.18 -3.81
C ILE A 359 -4.07 -28.23 -3.01
N ALA A 360 -3.52 -27.23 -3.69
CA ALA A 360 -2.99 -26.03 -3.07
C ALA A 360 -4.00 -24.90 -3.28
N GLU A 361 -4.74 -24.57 -2.22
CA GLU A 361 -5.61 -23.40 -2.23
C GLU A 361 -4.77 -22.16 -1.98
N ILE A 362 -4.72 -21.27 -2.96
CA ILE A 362 -4.01 -20.01 -2.88
C ILE A 362 -5.06 -18.93 -2.61
N LYS A 363 -5.02 -18.39 -1.38
CA LYS A 363 -5.86 -17.27 -0.98
C LYS A 363 -5.00 -16.03 -0.79
N ILE A 364 -5.56 -14.88 -1.08
CA ILE A 364 -5.02 -13.58 -0.69
C ILE A 364 -6.02 -12.97 0.30
N PRO A 365 -6.14 -13.53 1.52
CA PRO A 365 -7.23 -13.16 2.43
C PRO A 365 -7.18 -11.69 2.86
N ARG A 366 -5.99 -11.06 2.80
CA ARG A 366 -5.77 -9.69 3.30
C ARG A 366 -4.76 -8.86 2.46
N GLY A 367 -4.74 -9.07 1.14
CA GLY A 367 -4.05 -8.19 0.17
C GLY A 367 -2.52 -8.09 0.27
N SER A 368 -1.88 -8.71 1.27
CA SER A 368 -0.47 -8.46 1.61
C SER A 368 0.38 -9.73 1.81
N ARG A 369 -0.26 -10.89 1.93
CA ARG A 369 0.38 -12.21 2.06
C ARG A 369 -0.45 -13.25 1.31
N PHE A 370 0.19 -14.13 0.53
CA PHE A 370 -0.52 -15.29 0.02
C PHE A 370 -0.49 -16.38 1.06
N GLU A 371 -1.65 -16.96 1.32
CA GLU A 371 -1.77 -18.18 2.10
C GLU A 371 -1.93 -19.33 1.11
N VAL A 372 -0.96 -20.25 1.14
CA VAL A 372 -1.02 -21.50 0.38
C VAL A 372 -1.36 -22.61 1.36
N ASN A 373 -2.58 -23.14 1.26
CA ASN A 373 -3.00 -24.28 2.06
C ASN A 373 -2.98 -25.54 1.19
N ILE A 374 -1.98 -26.40 1.43
CA ILE A 374 -1.83 -27.68 0.74
C ILE A 374 -2.54 -28.76 1.54
N LYS A 375 -3.51 -29.43 0.92
CA LYS A 375 -4.29 -30.50 1.56
C LYS A 375 -4.68 -31.60 0.57
N PRO A 376 -4.95 -32.83 1.04
CA PRO A 376 -5.49 -33.88 0.19
C PRO A 376 -6.79 -33.43 -0.50
N ALA A 377 -6.97 -33.81 -1.76
CA ALA A 377 -8.17 -33.55 -2.53
C ALA A 377 -9.27 -34.54 -2.09
N ILE A 378 -10.06 -34.15 -1.09
CA ILE A 378 -11.28 -34.85 -0.66
C ILE A 378 -12.45 -34.35 -1.54
N GLU A 379 -13.50 -35.15 -1.74
CA GLU A 379 -14.72 -34.71 -2.43
C GLU A 379 -15.25 -33.41 -1.79
N ALA A 380 -15.07 -32.30 -2.49
CA ALA A 380 -15.41 -30.98 -2.00
C ALA A 380 -16.90 -30.68 -2.29
N PRO A 381 -17.60 -30.00 -1.36
CA PRO A 381 -19.02 -29.71 -1.51
C PRO A 381 -19.31 -28.84 -2.75
N PRO A 382 -20.59 -28.75 -3.19
CA PRO A 382 -21.02 -27.83 -4.23
C PRO A 382 -20.57 -26.39 -3.96
N HIS A 383 -20.30 -25.63 -5.01
CA HIS A 383 -19.93 -24.22 -4.89
C HIS A 383 -21.09 -23.41 -4.34
N ALA A 384 -20.89 -22.76 -3.18
CA ALA A 384 -21.91 -21.93 -2.54
C ALA A 384 -22.06 -20.57 -3.23
N VAL A 385 -23.26 -20.01 -3.18
CA VAL A 385 -23.56 -18.61 -3.53
C VAL A 385 -22.87 -17.68 -2.53
N LYS A 386 -22.38 -16.52 -2.99
CA LYS A 386 -21.77 -15.51 -2.12
C LYS A 386 -22.74 -14.97 -1.08
N SER A 387 -22.26 -14.87 0.14
CA SER A 387 -22.90 -14.09 1.19
C SER A 387 -22.81 -12.59 0.90
N PRO A 388 -23.69 -11.75 1.48
CA PRO A 388 -23.61 -10.29 1.34
C PRO A 388 -22.24 -9.72 1.73
N LEU A 389 -21.59 -10.27 2.75
CA LEU A 389 -20.24 -9.88 3.17
C LEU A 389 -19.19 -10.20 2.10
N GLU A 390 -19.26 -11.38 1.47
CA GLU A 390 -18.33 -11.75 0.40
C GLU A 390 -18.49 -10.87 -0.83
N HIS A 391 -19.72 -10.45 -1.16
CA HIS A 391 -19.94 -9.46 -2.22
C HIS A 391 -19.21 -8.14 -1.93
N LYS A 392 -19.32 -7.61 -0.70
CA LYS A 392 -18.61 -6.40 -0.27
C LYS A 392 -17.08 -6.58 -0.34
N ARG A 393 -16.55 -7.73 0.08
CA ARG A 393 -15.13 -8.06 -0.01
C ARG A 393 -14.62 -8.06 -1.43
N VAL A 394 -15.32 -8.76 -2.32
CA VAL A 394 -14.93 -8.87 -3.73
C VAL A 394 -15.00 -7.53 -4.45
N GLN A 395 -16.00 -6.69 -4.12
CA GLN A 395 -16.09 -5.32 -4.63
C GLN A 395 -14.83 -4.50 -4.30
N GLN A 396 -14.36 -4.57 -3.04
CA GLN A 396 -13.14 -3.86 -2.63
C GLN A 396 -11.86 -4.47 -3.20
N GLN A 397 -11.76 -5.80 -3.23
CA GLN A 397 -10.62 -6.50 -3.85
C GLN A 397 -10.47 -6.15 -5.33
N GLY A 398 -11.58 -5.90 -6.05
CA GLY A 398 -11.53 -5.42 -7.43
C GLY A 398 -10.90 -4.05 -7.62
N ARG A 399 -10.83 -3.25 -6.54
CA ARG A 399 -10.11 -1.96 -6.48
C ARG A 399 -8.71 -2.11 -5.88
N GLY A 400 -8.27 -3.34 -5.61
CA GLY A 400 -6.99 -3.63 -4.95
C GLY A 400 -6.98 -3.29 -3.45
N LYS A 401 -8.14 -3.14 -2.81
CA LYS A 401 -8.29 -2.69 -1.42
C LYS A 401 -8.93 -3.76 -0.54
N LEU A 402 -8.66 -3.68 0.75
CA LEU A 402 -9.34 -4.48 1.75
C LEU A 402 -10.73 -3.94 2.09
N TYR A 403 -11.62 -4.85 2.47
CA TYR A 403 -12.90 -4.49 3.06
C TYR A 403 -12.70 -3.94 4.48
N VAL A 404 -13.57 -3.02 4.90
CA VAL A 404 -13.37 -2.22 6.10
C VAL A 404 -13.20 -3.05 7.38
N TYR A 405 -13.97 -4.13 7.56
CA TYR A 405 -13.82 -5.01 8.73
C TYR A 405 -12.52 -5.84 8.67
N ASP A 406 -12.05 -6.17 7.46
CA ASP A 406 -10.79 -6.90 7.28
C ASP A 406 -9.58 -5.99 7.57
N ARG A 407 -9.69 -4.67 7.32
CA ARG A 407 -8.67 -3.68 7.72
C ARG A 407 -8.50 -3.61 9.23
N VAL A 408 -9.59 -3.62 9.97
CA VAL A 408 -9.53 -3.59 11.44
C VAL A 408 -9.01 -4.92 11.99
N ALA A 409 -9.44 -6.05 11.41
CA ALA A 409 -8.91 -7.37 11.76
C ALA A 409 -7.40 -7.53 11.41
N LEU A 410 -6.87 -6.72 10.48
CA LEU A 410 -5.47 -6.77 10.06
C LEU A 410 -4.50 -6.48 11.21
N PHE A 411 -4.91 -5.73 12.23
CA PHE A 411 -4.10 -5.51 13.43
C PHE A 411 -3.66 -6.80 14.10
N GLN A 412 -4.52 -7.82 14.13
CA GLN A 412 -4.17 -9.13 14.70
C GLN A 412 -3.01 -9.80 13.95
N ASP A 413 -2.99 -9.70 12.62
CA ASP A 413 -1.92 -10.31 11.83
C ASP A 413 -0.64 -9.49 11.86
N VAL A 414 -0.75 -8.17 11.94
CA VAL A 414 0.41 -7.28 12.06
C VAL A 414 1.04 -7.45 13.44
N LEU A 415 0.25 -7.69 14.48
CA LEU A 415 0.75 -7.92 15.83
C LEU A 415 1.70 -9.12 15.89
N LYS A 416 1.49 -10.15 15.07
CA LYS A 416 2.39 -11.31 14.96
C LYS A 416 3.84 -10.90 14.66
N ASP A 417 4.05 -9.83 13.90
CA ASP A 417 5.40 -9.34 13.57
C ASP A 417 6.16 -8.79 14.78
N PHE A 418 5.46 -8.45 15.87
CA PHE A 418 6.05 -7.90 17.08
C PHE A 418 6.38 -8.98 18.12
N TYR A 419 5.75 -10.16 18.03
CA TYR A 419 5.96 -11.27 18.97
C TYR A 419 7.02 -12.25 18.46
N PRO A 420 7.89 -12.78 19.33
CA PRO A 420 8.85 -13.82 18.95
C PRO A 420 8.16 -15.01 18.28
N GLN A 421 8.66 -15.44 17.12
CA GLN A 421 8.11 -16.56 16.34
C GLN A 421 6.65 -16.38 15.88
N GLY A 422 6.07 -15.18 15.99
CA GLY A 422 4.68 -14.90 15.60
C GLY A 422 3.61 -15.45 16.55
N ASN A 423 4.00 -15.95 17.72
CA ASN A 423 3.09 -16.53 18.70
C ASN A 423 2.45 -15.43 19.56
N ILE A 424 1.27 -14.97 19.15
CA ILE A 424 0.50 -13.98 19.92
C ILE A 424 -0.40 -14.70 20.95
N PRO A 425 -0.44 -14.25 22.22
CA PRO A 425 -1.44 -14.70 23.19
C PRO A 425 -2.86 -14.41 22.69
N GLU A 426 -3.84 -15.26 23.05
CA GLU A 426 -5.23 -15.08 22.62
C GLU A 426 -5.82 -13.76 23.14
N GLU A 427 -5.45 -13.37 24.34
CA GLU A 427 -5.85 -12.13 24.99
C GLU A 427 -5.09 -10.88 24.48
N ALA A 428 -4.13 -11.04 23.57
CA ALA A 428 -3.32 -9.93 23.06
C ALA A 428 -4.09 -9.00 22.12
N VAL A 429 -5.26 -9.41 21.63
CA VAL A 429 -6.10 -8.63 20.72
C VAL A 429 -7.55 -8.64 21.18
N GLN A 430 -8.12 -7.47 21.41
CA GLN A 430 -9.55 -7.29 21.59
C GLN A 430 -10.03 -6.17 20.67
N ILE A 431 -11.00 -6.50 19.81
CA ILE A 431 -11.61 -5.55 18.88
C ILE A 431 -13.11 -5.58 19.17
N ARG A 432 -13.67 -4.45 19.60
CA ARG A 432 -15.09 -4.31 19.93
C ARG A 432 -15.72 -3.26 19.03
N GLU A 433 -16.68 -3.66 18.22
CA GLU A 433 -17.44 -2.72 17.39
C GLU A 433 -18.32 -1.83 18.27
N LEU A 434 -18.37 -0.54 17.94
CA LEU A 434 -19.17 0.48 18.59
C LEU A 434 -20.24 1.01 17.63
N VAL A 435 -21.47 1.14 18.10
CA VAL A 435 -22.57 1.76 17.34
C VAL A 435 -23.25 2.85 18.16
N LEU A 436 -23.87 3.79 17.46
CA LEU A 436 -24.70 4.81 18.10
C LEU A 436 -25.96 4.19 18.69
N ASP A 437 -26.31 4.59 19.90
CA ASP A 437 -27.60 4.33 20.49
C ASP A 437 -28.63 5.43 20.16
N LYS A 438 -29.86 5.26 20.67
CA LYS A 438 -30.94 6.24 20.46
C LYS A 438 -30.66 7.62 21.08
N SER A 439 -29.71 7.72 22.02
CA SER A 439 -29.26 8.98 22.62
C SER A 439 -28.09 9.63 21.88
N GLY A 440 -27.51 8.93 20.88
CA GLY A 440 -26.30 9.37 20.16
C GLY A 440 -24.99 9.01 20.87
N ALA A 441 -25.03 8.16 21.90
CA ALA A 441 -23.84 7.66 22.58
C ALA A 441 -23.33 6.35 21.92
N LEU A 442 -22.01 6.14 21.93
CA LEU A 442 -21.41 4.90 21.44
C LEU A 442 -21.52 3.78 22.46
N LYS A 443 -21.90 2.59 22.01
CA LYS A 443 -21.98 1.38 22.83
C LYS A 443 -21.45 0.15 22.09
N PRO A 444 -20.80 -0.79 22.79
CA PRO A 444 -20.26 -1.99 22.18
C PRO A 444 -21.38 -2.93 21.72
N VAL A 445 -21.15 -3.60 20.59
CA VAL A 445 -22.05 -4.61 20.03
C VAL A 445 -21.27 -5.82 19.53
N VAL A 446 -21.95 -6.96 19.44
CA VAL A 446 -21.48 -8.17 18.78
C VAL A 446 -22.48 -8.47 17.66
N ARG A 447 -22.05 -8.32 16.41
CA ARG A 447 -22.86 -8.57 15.22
C ARG A 447 -21.97 -9.09 14.08
N GLU A 448 -22.60 -9.68 13.07
CA GLU A 448 -21.89 -10.15 11.88
C GLU A 448 -21.19 -9.00 11.14
N PRO A 449 -19.92 -9.17 10.71
CA PRO A 449 -19.21 -8.17 9.91
C PRO A 449 -19.99 -7.78 8.66
N GLY A 450 -20.03 -6.48 8.38
CA GLY A 450 -20.74 -5.92 7.23
C GLY A 450 -22.24 -5.70 7.42
N ALA A 451 -22.78 -5.96 8.61
CA ALA A 451 -24.15 -5.63 9.00
C ALA A 451 -24.38 -4.15 9.37
N ASN A 452 -23.41 -3.27 9.07
CA ASN A 452 -23.54 -1.83 9.26
C ASN A 452 -24.59 -1.22 8.33
N ASP A 453 -25.40 -0.33 8.88
CA ASP A 453 -26.46 0.46 8.25
C ASP A 453 -26.05 1.92 8.02
N VAL A 454 -24.77 2.22 8.25
CA VAL A 454 -24.10 3.51 8.10
C VAL A 454 -22.76 3.29 7.40
N GLY A 455 -22.33 4.25 6.57
CA GLY A 455 -21.11 4.17 5.76
C GLY A 455 -19.80 4.37 6.51
N LYS A 456 -19.83 4.45 7.85
CA LYS A 456 -18.65 4.50 8.72
C LYS A 456 -18.84 3.56 9.90
N VAL A 457 -17.83 2.74 10.19
CA VAL A 457 -17.83 1.78 11.30
C VAL A 457 -16.82 2.20 12.36
N ALA A 458 -17.17 2.02 13.63
CA ALA A 458 -16.37 2.46 14.76
C ALA A 458 -15.97 1.28 15.65
N PHE A 459 -14.77 1.32 16.23
CA PHE A 459 -14.26 0.26 17.09
C PHE A 459 -13.48 0.83 18.28
N HIS A 460 -13.54 0.12 19.40
CA HIS A 460 -12.51 0.18 20.43
C HIS A 460 -11.54 -0.99 20.18
N VAL A 461 -10.25 -0.68 20.08
CA VAL A 461 -9.21 -1.69 19.89
C VAL A 461 -8.25 -1.67 21.07
N THR A 462 -8.02 -2.85 21.66
CA THR A 462 -7.02 -3.09 22.70
C THR A 462 -6.01 -4.10 22.19
N LEU A 463 -4.73 -3.74 22.18
CA LEU A 463 -3.62 -4.62 21.79
C LEU A 463 -2.60 -4.71 22.91
N LYS A 464 -2.01 -5.90 23.11
CA LYS A 464 -0.80 -6.06 23.93
C LYS A 464 0.42 -6.06 23.02
N LEU A 465 1.24 -5.01 23.06
CA LEU A 465 2.50 -4.93 22.33
C LEU A 465 3.64 -5.44 23.21
N PRO A 466 4.58 -6.25 22.70
CA PRO A 466 5.76 -6.65 23.45
C PRO A 466 6.59 -5.44 23.91
N ALA A 467 7.11 -5.55 25.14
CA ALA A 467 7.96 -4.59 25.79
C ALA A 467 9.34 -5.25 26.02
N GLY A 468 10.37 -4.80 25.31
CA GLY A 468 11.75 -5.29 25.49
C GLY A 468 12.13 -6.53 24.66
N GLU A 469 13.38 -6.96 24.80
CA GLU A 469 13.94 -8.11 24.09
C GLU A 469 13.37 -9.43 24.62
N GLY A 470 12.90 -10.31 23.71
CA GLY A 470 12.35 -11.63 24.05
C GLY A 470 10.84 -11.67 24.35
N GLY A 471 10.16 -10.52 24.40
CA GLY A 471 8.69 -10.43 24.39
C GLY A 471 7.94 -10.97 25.61
N ALA A 472 8.62 -11.13 26.74
CA ALA A 472 8.02 -11.62 27.98
C ALA A 472 7.14 -10.55 28.66
N GLU A 473 7.53 -9.29 28.59
CA GLU A 473 6.72 -8.17 29.06
C GLU A 473 5.89 -7.61 27.89
N THR A 474 4.69 -7.10 28.20
CA THR A 474 3.83 -6.47 27.19
C THR A 474 3.24 -5.18 27.73
N VAL A 475 3.15 -4.15 26.89
CA VAL A 475 2.40 -2.94 27.18
C VAL A 475 1.06 -2.97 26.47
N THR A 476 0.00 -2.68 27.21
CA THR A 476 -1.33 -2.54 26.62
C THR A 476 -1.45 -1.22 25.88
N ARG A 477 -2.10 -1.23 24.72
CA ARG A 477 -2.46 -0.07 23.91
C ARG A 477 -3.94 -0.11 23.60
N GLU A 478 -4.62 0.97 23.95
CA GLU A 478 -6.02 1.20 23.63
C GLU A 478 -6.11 2.35 22.64
N PHE A 479 -6.97 2.23 21.62
CA PHE A 479 -7.26 3.32 20.69
C PHE A 479 -8.64 3.15 20.06
N ALA A 480 -9.24 4.27 19.70
CA ALA A 480 -10.52 4.32 18.99
C ALA A 480 -10.29 4.34 17.48
N VAL A 481 -11.01 3.52 16.72
CA VAL A 481 -10.89 3.44 15.26
C VAL A 481 -12.21 3.85 14.61
N ILE A 482 -12.18 4.81 13.68
CA ILE A 482 -13.27 5.05 12.73
C ILE A 482 -12.78 4.66 11.34
N ALA A 483 -13.60 3.96 10.57
CA ALA A 483 -13.22 3.47 9.25
C ALA A 483 -14.37 3.63 8.25
N ASP A 484 -14.05 4.06 7.03
CA ASP A 484 -15.04 4.22 5.97
C ASP A 484 -15.40 2.87 5.33
N ASP A 485 -16.69 2.60 5.17
CA ASP A 485 -17.18 1.50 4.36
C ASP A 485 -17.45 1.99 2.93
N PHE A 486 -16.45 1.89 2.06
CA PHE A 486 -16.60 2.32 0.67
C PHE A 486 -17.68 1.53 -0.11
N THR A 487 -18.04 0.32 0.34
CA THR A 487 -19.11 -0.47 -0.28
C THR A 487 -20.49 0.11 0.01
N PHE A 488 -20.60 0.96 1.03
CA PHE A 488 -21.79 1.70 1.37
C PHE A 488 -21.73 3.10 0.73
N GLN A 489 -22.42 3.28 -0.40
CA GLN A 489 -22.52 4.57 -1.10
C GLN A 489 -21.16 5.25 -1.33
N ALA A 490 -20.15 4.50 -1.78
CA ALA A 490 -18.79 4.98 -2.02
C ALA A 490 -18.14 5.65 -0.80
N GLY A 491 -18.51 5.21 0.42
CA GLY A 491 -18.00 5.77 1.67
C GLY A 491 -18.36 7.25 1.87
N SER A 492 -19.40 7.72 1.15
CA SER A 492 -19.82 9.12 1.20
C SER A 492 -20.37 9.51 2.57
N GLN A 493 -20.17 10.78 2.91
CA GLN A 493 -20.49 11.32 4.21
C GLN A 493 -21.85 12.00 4.23
N GLY A 494 -22.81 11.37 4.88
CA GLY A 494 -24.08 11.96 5.28
C GLY A 494 -24.10 12.32 6.76
N THR A 495 -25.30 12.61 7.30
CA THR A 495 -25.47 13.06 8.69
C THR A 495 -25.16 11.94 9.66
N LYS A 496 -25.62 10.70 9.40
CA LYS A 496 -25.33 9.56 10.28
C LYS A 496 -23.84 9.26 10.37
N GLU A 497 -23.14 9.32 9.25
CA GLU A 497 -21.68 9.16 9.19
C GLU A 497 -20.96 10.29 9.97
N GLY A 498 -21.44 11.53 9.85
CA GLY A 498 -20.89 12.65 10.62
C GLY A 498 -21.14 12.53 12.13
N GLU A 499 -22.32 12.05 12.53
CA GLU A 499 -22.65 11.84 13.95
C GLU A 499 -21.79 10.74 14.59
N ILE A 500 -21.60 9.60 13.92
CA ILE A 500 -20.76 8.52 14.48
C ILE A 500 -19.29 8.94 14.56
N TYR A 501 -18.80 9.69 13.56
CA TYR A 501 -17.43 10.21 13.57
C TYR A 501 -17.21 11.17 14.76
N ARG A 502 -18.13 12.11 14.97
CA ARG A 502 -18.09 13.06 16.09
C ARG A 502 -18.20 12.35 17.44
N ALA A 503 -19.08 11.36 17.54
CA ALA A 503 -19.25 10.57 18.76
C ALA A 503 -17.98 9.78 19.09
N LEU A 504 -17.29 9.24 18.08
CA LEU A 504 -16.01 8.55 18.31
C LEU A 504 -14.89 9.51 18.71
N SER A 505 -14.81 10.70 18.11
CA SER A 505 -13.86 11.74 18.54
C SER A 505 -14.04 12.07 20.03
N ARG A 506 -15.29 12.28 20.46
CA ARG A 506 -15.65 12.50 21.88
C ARG A 506 -15.33 11.29 22.76
N TYR A 507 -15.55 10.09 22.25
CA TYR A 507 -15.23 8.86 22.96
C TYR A 507 -13.72 8.74 23.22
N ALA A 508 -12.89 8.99 22.20
CA ALA A 508 -11.43 8.99 22.32
C ALA A 508 -10.95 10.04 23.33
N GLU A 509 -11.48 11.27 23.24
CA GLU A 509 -11.22 12.36 24.20
C GLU A 509 -11.55 11.94 25.64
N ALA A 510 -12.75 11.41 25.87
CA ALA A 510 -13.24 11.04 27.20
C ALA A 510 -12.46 9.87 27.82
N HIS A 511 -11.93 8.96 27.01
CA HIS A 511 -11.11 7.84 27.49
C HIS A 511 -9.62 8.18 27.54
N GLY A 512 -9.22 9.34 27.01
CA GLY A 512 -7.82 9.75 26.92
C GLY A 512 -6.97 8.85 26.02
N ILE A 513 -7.58 8.20 25.02
CA ILE A 513 -6.90 7.25 24.12
C ILE A 513 -6.72 7.85 22.72
N PRO A 514 -5.69 7.45 21.96
CA PRO A 514 -5.52 7.89 20.58
C PRO A 514 -6.70 7.53 19.68
N LYS A 515 -6.91 8.34 18.64
CA LYS A 515 -7.91 8.11 17.59
C LYS A 515 -7.22 7.77 16.27
N LEU A 516 -7.69 6.73 15.59
CA LEU A 516 -7.27 6.34 14.26
C LEU A 516 -8.44 6.46 13.27
N TYR A 517 -8.22 7.16 12.17
CA TYR A 517 -9.11 7.19 11.02
C TYR A 517 -8.54 6.34 9.88
N LEU A 518 -9.27 5.31 9.47
CA LEU A 518 -9.00 4.52 8.27
C LEU A 518 -9.78 5.11 7.10
N ALA A 519 -9.13 6.00 6.35
CA ALA A 519 -9.78 6.87 5.37
C ALA A 519 -9.86 6.21 3.98
N GLU A 520 -11.09 6.09 3.47
CA GLU A 520 -11.40 5.75 2.09
C GLU A 520 -12.82 6.25 1.75
N THR A 521 -12.94 7.45 1.21
CA THR A 521 -14.21 8.15 1.04
C THR A 521 -14.26 8.98 -0.24
N SER A 522 -15.44 9.02 -0.85
CA SER A 522 -15.76 9.93 -1.97
C SER A 522 -16.13 11.36 -1.52
N GLY A 523 -16.08 11.66 -0.22
CA GLY A 523 -16.39 12.98 0.34
C GLY A 523 -17.85 13.12 0.76
N ALA A 524 -18.39 14.35 0.74
CA ALA A 524 -19.77 14.63 1.13
C ALA A 524 -20.76 13.91 0.20
N ARG A 525 -21.83 13.33 0.77
CA ARG A 525 -22.85 12.64 -0.03
C ARG A 525 -23.58 13.63 -0.92
N LEU A 526 -23.56 13.32 -2.21
CA LEU A 526 -24.26 14.04 -3.27
C LEU A 526 -25.31 13.13 -3.87
N GLY A 527 -26.49 13.68 -4.18
CA GLY A 527 -27.55 12.96 -4.86
C GLY A 527 -28.48 13.88 -5.64
N LEU A 528 -29.47 13.28 -6.29
CA LEU A 528 -30.56 13.96 -6.97
C LEU A 528 -31.87 13.54 -6.31
N ALA A 529 -32.85 14.44 -6.24
CA ALA A 529 -34.20 14.14 -5.77
C ALA A 529 -34.98 13.36 -6.85
N GLU A 530 -34.65 12.08 -7.00
CA GLU A 530 -35.20 11.19 -8.03
C GLU A 530 -36.72 11.01 -7.95
N GLU A 531 -37.29 11.21 -6.77
CA GLU A 531 -38.72 11.10 -6.50
C GLU A 531 -39.53 12.28 -7.06
N VAL A 532 -38.95 13.47 -7.18
CA VAL A 532 -39.60 14.64 -7.81
C VAL A 532 -39.15 14.87 -9.25
N THR A 533 -37.94 14.42 -9.62
CA THR A 533 -37.34 14.68 -10.93
C THR A 533 -38.25 14.34 -12.12
N PRO A 534 -38.97 13.19 -12.17
CA PRO A 534 -39.86 12.84 -13.27
C PRO A 534 -41.03 13.80 -13.49
N PHE A 535 -41.39 14.61 -12.48
CA PHE A 535 -42.49 15.57 -12.54
C PHE A 535 -42.02 16.97 -12.96
N ILE A 536 -40.70 17.22 -12.96
CA ILE A 536 -40.14 18.53 -13.27
C ILE A 536 -39.97 18.69 -14.77
N GLN A 537 -40.60 19.72 -15.32
CA GLN A 537 -40.53 20.08 -16.73
C GLN A 537 -39.84 21.43 -16.92
N ARG A 538 -39.30 21.66 -18.13
CA ARG A 538 -38.61 22.89 -18.50
C ARG A 538 -39.48 23.75 -19.42
N ASP A 539 -39.75 24.98 -19.01
CA ASP A 539 -40.31 26.00 -19.89
C ASP A 539 -39.15 26.78 -20.51
N ALA A 540 -38.77 26.42 -21.74
CA ALA A 540 -37.64 27.05 -22.43
C ALA A 540 -37.89 28.53 -22.72
N ALA A 541 -39.15 28.94 -22.95
CA ALA A 541 -39.50 30.32 -23.27
C ALA A 541 -39.38 31.23 -22.05
N LYS A 542 -39.77 30.74 -20.87
CA LYS A 542 -39.65 31.49 -19.62
C LYS A 542 -38.33 31.26 -18.88
N GLY A 543 -37.56 30.25 -19.28
CA GLY A 543 -36.31 29.90 -18.61
C GLY A 543 -36.51 29.34 -17.20
N LEU A 544 -37.67 28.73 -16.92
CA LEU A 544 -38.05 28.23 -15.60
C LEU A 544 -38.35 26.72 -15.61
N ASN A 545 -38.18 26.09 -14.45
CA ASN A 545 -38.65 24.73 -14.21
C ASN A 545 -40.05 24.78 -13.58
N TYR A 546 -40.94 23.87 -13.95
CA TYR A 546 -42.32 23.83 -13.45
C TYR A 546 -42.80 22.39 -13.24
N VAL A 547 -43.86 22.24 -12.44
CA VAL A 547 -44.69 21.03 -12.36
C VAL A 547 -46.09 21.33 -12.88
N LEU A 548 -46.81 20.32 -13.39
CA LEU A 548 -48.18 20.52 -13.85
C LEU A 548 -49.16 20.52 -12.67
N ALA A 549 -50.24 21.30 -12.79
CA ALA A 549 -51.31 21.32 -11.79
C ALA A 549 -51.96 19.95 -11.60
N GLU A 550 -52.04 19.14 -12.66
CA GLU A 550 -52.56 17.76 -12.58
C GLU A 550 -51.68 16.85 -11.71
N ASP A 551 -50.37 17.04 -11.70
CA ASP A 551 -49.44 16.27 -10.86
C ASP A 551 -49.55 16.67 -9.38
N LEU A 552 -49.89 17.93 -9.11
CA LEU A 552 -50.20 18.42 -7.75
C LEU A 552 -51.54 17.88 -7.22
N ALA A 553 -52.50 17.58 -8.11
CA ALA A 553 -53.89 17.26 -7.76
C ALA A 553 -54.16 15.81 -7.30
N LYS A 554 -53.13 14.96 -7.12
CA LYS A 554 -53.23 13.53 -6.76
C LYS A 554 -54.20 12.70 -7.66
N PRO A 555 -53.88 12.44 -8.92
CA PRO A 555 -54.72 11.59 -9.77
C PRO A 555 -54.68 10.12 -9.30
N ALA A 556 -55.83 9.45 -9.29
CA ALA A 556 -55.95 8.05 -8.91
C ALA A 556 -55.18 7.14 -9.88
N GLY A 557 -54.32 6.26 -9.35
CA GLY A 557 -53.59 5.24 -10.14
C GLY A 557 -52.23 5.64 -10.71
N LYS A 558 -51.75 6.89 -10.49
CA LYS A 558 -50.39 7.33 -10.88
C LYS A 558 -49.45 7.48 -9.67
N LYS A 559 -48.12 7.47 -9.89
CA LYS A 559 -47.12 7.80 -8.86
C LYS A 559 -47.43 9.19 -8.28
N LYS A 560 -47.51 9.28 -6.96
CA LYS A 560 -47.87 10.50 -6.24
C LYS A 560 -46.64 11.40 -6.11
N LEU A 561 -46.75 12.66 -6.51
CA LEU A 561 -45.73 13.69 -6.25
C LEU A 561 -45.63 13.94 -4.72
N PRO A 562 -44.44 13.82 -4.10
CA PRO A 562 -44.26 14.09 -2.68
C PRO A 562 -44.17 15.60 -2.42
N LEU A 563 -45.32 16.23 -2.16
CA LEU A 563 -45.45 17.68 -1.94
C LEU A 563 -44.61 18.23 -0.77
N SER A 564 -44.19 17.40 0.20
CA SER A 564 -43.30 17.82 1.28
C SER A 564 -41.88 18.13 0.81
N GLU A 565 -41.49 17.61 -0.36
CA GLU A 565 -40.12 17.67 -0.86
C GLU A 565 -39.90 18.76 -1.92
N LEU A 566 -40.94 19.56 -2.19
CA LEU A 566 -40.92 20.56 -3.26
C LEU A 566 -41.56 21.87 -2.81
N ILE A 567 -40.85 22.97 -3.04
CA ILE A 567 -41.31 24.33 -2.77
C ILE A 567 -41.71 24.97 -4.10
N VAL A 568 -43.02 25.03 -4.34
CA VAL A 568 -43.63 25.82 -5.41
C VAL A 568 -43.80 27.24 -4.89
N VAL A 569 -43.16 28.21 -5.54
CA VAL A 569 -43.35 29.64 -5.23
C VAL A 569 -43.53 30.40 -6.53
N GLY A 570 -44.62 31.16 -6.61
CA GLY A 570 -45.01 31.92 -7.80
C GLY A 570 -46.45 31.63 -8.21
N GLU A 571 -47.04 32.59 -8.92
CA GLU A 571 -48.39 32.43 -9.44
C GLU A 571 -48.40 31.34 -10.53
N PRO A 572 -49.35 30.39 -10.48
CA PRO A 572 -49.54 29.45 -11.58
C PRO A 572 -49.84 30.23 -12.86
N TYR A 573 -49.40 29.69 -13.99
CA TYR A 573 -49.63 30.29 -15.29
C TYR A 573 -50.07 29.26 -16.30
N GLU A 574 -50.83 29.71 -17.29
CA GLU A 574 -51.29 28.87 -18.38
C GLU A 574 -50.29 28.89 -19.54
N ALA A 575 -50.12 27.74 -20.17
CA ALA A 575 -49.37 27.61 -21.41
C ALA A 575 -50.18 26.76 -22.40
N VAL A 576 -50.26 27.23 -23.65
CA VAL A 576 -50.87 26.48 -24.74
C VAL A 576 -49.82 25.56 -25.33
N VAL A 577 -50.11 24.26 -25.38
CA VAL A 577 -49.24 23.23 -25.96
C VAL A 577 -50.02 22.41 -26.96
N LYS A 578 -49.36 22.05 -28.07
CA LYS A 578 -49.93 21.16 -29.09
C LYS A 578 -49.60 19.72 -28.76
N LYS A 579 -50.63 18.92 -28.52
CA LYS A 579 -50.52 17.47 -28.28
C LYS A 579 -51.50 16.77 -29.22
N ASP A 580 -50.99 15.83 -30.01
CA ASP A 580 -51.76 15.07 -31.01
C ASP A 580 -52.59 15.94 -32.00
N GLY A 581 -52.12 17.16 -32.29
CA GLY A 581 -52.77 18.09 -33.23
C GLY A 581 -53.79 19.03 -32.60
N GLU A 582 -54.11 18.88 -31.31
CA GLU A 582 -55.03 19.74 -30.57
C GLU A 582 -54.26 20.71 -29.66
N GLU A 583 -54.80 21.93 -29.48
CA GLU A 583 -54.27 22.92 -28.54
C GLU A 583 -54.86 22.67 -27.15
N ILE A 584 -54.00 22.30 -26.21
CA ILE A 584 -54.35 22.04 -24.82
C ILE A 584 -53.76 23.17 -23.96
N VAL A 585 -54.56 23.69 -23.04
CA VAL A 585 -54.10 24.65 -22.03
C VAL A 585 -53.65 23.88 -20.79
N GLU A 586 -52.38 23.99 -20.44
CA GLU A 586 -51.81 23.40 -19.24
C GLU A 586 -51.57 24.49 -18.18
N THR A 587 -52.02 24.25 -16.95
CA THR A 587 -51.67 25.07 -15.80
C THR A 587 -50.34 24.60 -15.21
N ARG A 588 -49.34 25.50 -15.21
CA ARG A 588 -47.96 25.26 -14.79
C ARG A 588 -47.67 25.98 -13.47
N HIS A 589 -47.01 25.28 -12.57
CA HIS A 589 -46.59 25.79 -11.27
C HIS A 589 -45.06 25.89 -11.22
N PRO A 590 -44.47 27.11 -11.11
CA PRO A 590 -43.02 27.28 -11.04
C PRO A 590 -42.40 26.58 -9.84
N VAL A 591 -41.33 25.80 -10.07
CA VAL A 591 -40.53 25.18 -9.01
C VAL A 591 -39.44 26.15 -8.60
N VAL A 592 -39.40 26.52 -7.32
CA VAL A 592 -38.39 27.46 -6.79
C VAL A 592 -37.32 26.76 -5.97
N ALA A 593 -37.69 25.73 -5.21
CA ALA A 593 -36.71 24.87 -4.56
C ALA A 593 -37.15 23.42 -4.52
N ILE A 594 -36.16 22.53 -4.53
CA ILE A 594 -36.31 21.10 -4.36
C ILE A 594 -35.59 20.76 -3.06
N LEU A 595 -36.33 20.19 -2.11
CA LEU A 595 -35.76 19.73 -0.84
C LEU A 595 -35.20 18.32 -1.04
N GLY A 596 -36.04 17.43 -1.56
CA GLY A 596 -35.71 16.04 -1.88
C GLY A 596 -35.61 15.13 -0.65
N GLU A 597 -35.91 13.84 -0.84
CA GLU A 597 -35.72 12.85 0.22
C GLU A 597 -34.24 12.50 0.42
N GLY A 598 -33.80 12.45 1.68
CA GLY A 598 -32.48 11.95 2.07
C GLY A 598 -31.41 13.01 2.30
N GLU A 599 -30.14 12.61 2.19
CA GLU A 599 -28.95 13.43 2.47
C GLU A 599 -28.14 13.59 1.20
N ILE A 600 -28.51 14.56 0.37
CA ILE A 600 -28.05 14.71 -1.01
C ILE A 600 -27.32 16.04 -1.27
N ASN A 601 -27.32 16.98 -0.32
CA ASN A 601 -26.75 18.32 -0.48
C ASN A 601 -26.27 18.98 0.84
N THR A 602 -26.89 20.08 1.28
CA THR A 602 -26.36 20.96 2.33
C THR A 602 -26.29 20.32 3.71
N GLU A 603 -27.15 19.35 3.98
CA GLU A 603 -27.16 18.49 5.16
C GLU A 603 -25.89 17.64 5.24
N SER A 604 -25.39 17.11 4.12
CA SER A 604 -24.08 16.45 4.03
C SER A 604 -22.92 17.42 4.27
N LEU A 605 -23.05 18.69 3.84
CA LEU A 605 -22.07 19.74 4.15
C LEU A 605 -22.09 20.12 5.64
N ASN A 606 -23.26 20.19 6.25
CA ASN A 606 -23.40 20.41 7.70
C ASN A 606 -22.74 19.27 8.48
N ALA A 607 -22.97 18.01 8.04
CA ALA A 607 -22.30 16.84 8.60
C ALA A 607 -20.77 16.92 8.42
N SER A 608 -20.29 17.41 7.28
CA SER A 608 -18.87 17.68 7.03
C SER A 608 -18.27 18.73 7.96
N GLY A 609 -19.01 19.80 8.24
CA GLY A 609 -18.59 20.78 9.25
C GLY A 609 -18.47 20.17 10.65
N LYS A 610 -19.35 19.25 11.02
CA LYS A 610 -19.29 18.52 12.29
C LYS A 610 -18.06 17.63 12.39
N THR A 611 -17.67 16.91 11.32
CA THR A 611 -16.46 16.06 11.38
C THR A 611 -15.21 16.92 11.50
N GLY A 612 -15.09 17.98 10.70
CA GLY A 612 -13.96 18.91 10.75
C GLY A 612 -13.81 19.61 12.11
N GLU A 613 -14.91 20.07 12.73
CA GLU A 613 -14.89 20.58 14.11
C GLU A 613 -14.39 19.52 15.08
N SER A 614 -14.97 18.32 15.02
CA SER A 614 -14.65 17.26 15.97
C SER A 614 -13.20 16.78 15.86
N GLU A 615 -12.65 16.71 14.64
CA GLU A 615 -11.25 16.33 14.40
C GLU A 615 -10.31 17.44 14.85
N SER A 616 -10.61 18.70 14.51
CA SER A 616 -9.83 19.85 14.95
C SER A 616 -9.84 20.01 16.47
N ARG A 617 -10.91 19.61 17.16
CA ARG A 617 -10.94 19.57 18.62
C ARG A 617 -10.15 18.37 19.14
N ALA A 618 -10.41 17.17 18.63
CA ALA A 618 -9.77 15.93 19.11
C ALA A 618 -8.24 16.01 19.05
N ARG A 619 -7.67 16.52 17.94
CA ARG A 619 -6.21 16.69 17.77
C ARG A 619 -5.54 17.60 18.81
N SER A 620 -6.31 18.45 19.50
CA SER A 620 -5.79 19.31 20.57
C SER A 620 -5.85 18.64 21.95
N VAL A 621 -6.50 17.47 22.04
CA VAL A 621 -6.77 16.77 23.30
C VAL A 621 -6.05 15.42 23.35
N VAL A 622 -6.11 14.62 22.29
CA VAL A 622 -5.50 13.29 22.17
C VAL A 622 -4.76 13.13 20.85
N PRO A 623 -3.74 12.25 20.75
CA PRO A 623 -3.12 11.94 19.46
C PRO A 623 -4.13 11.40 18.45
N THR A 624 -4.23 12.06 17.30
CA THR A 624 -5.06 11.66 16.16
C THR A 624 -4.17 11.16 15.02
N PHE A 625 -4.62 10.12 14.32
CA PHE A 625 -3.92 9.48 13.22
C PHE A 625 -4.87 9.23 12.07
N THR A 626 -4.34 9.29 10.84
CA THR A 626 -5.05 8.82 9.66
C THR A 626 -4.17 7.85 8.87
N VAL A 627 -4.76 6.75 8.44
CA VAL A 627 -4.23 5.88 7.40
C VAL A 627 -5.07 6.12 6.14
N ALA A 628 -4.50 6.82 5.16
CA ALA A 628 -5.15 7.15 3.90
C ALA A 628 -4.93 6.01 2.87
N MET A 629 -6.03 5.40 2.44
CA MET A 629 -6.03 4.22 1.57
C MET A 629 -7.02 4.40 0.42
N GLY A 630 -6.58 4.16 -0.81
CA GLY A 630 -7.45 4.30 -1.98
C GLY A 630 -7.85 5.75 -2.21
N THR A 631 -9.14 6.01 -2.38
CA THR A 631 -9.66 7.34 -2.72
C THR A 631 -10.08 8.07 -1.45
N VAL A 632 -9.51 9.24 -1.20
CA VAL A 632 -9.91 10.15 -0.12
C VAL A 632 -10.16 11.53 -0.73
N ILE A 633 -11.43 11.97 -0.72
CA ILE A 633 -11.89 13.18 -1.39
C ILE A 633 -12.57 14.16 -0.43
N GLY A 634 -12.39 15.46 -0.70
CA GLY A 634 -13.17 16.53 -0.07
C GLY A 634 -12.93 16.61 1.44
N ILE A 635 -14.00 16.49 2.24
CA ILE A 635 -13.89 16.55 3.71
C ILE A 635 -12.98 15.44 4.25
N GLY A 636 -12.93 14.26 3.65
CA GLY A 636 -12.00 13.20 4.06
C GLY A 636 -10.54 13.64 3.99
N THR A 637 -10.19 14.47 3.00
CA THR A 637 -8.84 15.04 2.85
C THR A 637 -8.53 16.05 3.95
N TYR A 638 -9.51 16.89 4.32
CA TYR A 638 -9.35 17.79 5.44
C TYR A 638 -9.29 17.06 6.77
N ASP A 639 -10.17 16.10 7.04
CA ASP A 639 -10.14 15.27 8.25
C ASP A 639 -8.78 14.56 8.37
N THR A 640 -8.24 14.05 7.26
CA THR A 640 -6.88 13.49 7.18
C THR A 640 -5.81 14.50 7.56
N LYS A 641 -5.83 15.72 6.99
CA LYS A 641 -4.83 16.74 7.33
C LYS A 641 -4.99 17.26 8.76
N LEU A 642 -6.23 17.39 9.24
CA LEU A 642 -6.56 17.83 10.59
C LEU A 642 -6.05 16.83 11.62
N SER A 643 -6.06 15.52 11.33
CA SER A 643 -5.48 14.52 12.24
C SER A 643 -3.98 14.69 12.46
N GLU A 644 -3.30 15.51 11.63
CA GLU A 644 -1.85 15.74 11.57
C GLU A 644 -1.02 14.52 11.18
N ARG A 645 -1.18 13.38 11.83
CA ARG A 645 -0.30 12.20 11.66
C ARG A 645 -0.84 11.28 10.56
N VAL A 646 -0.35 11.46 9.34
CA VAL A 646 -0.87 10.76 8.17
C VAL A 646 0.11 9.71 7.66
N ILE A 647 -0.35 8.47 7.59
CA ILE A 647 0.31 7.38 6.87
C ILE A 647 -0.49 7.14 5.59
N MET A 648 0.18 7.17 4.43
CA MET A 648 -0.46 7.08 3.13
C MET A 648 0.04 5.84 2.38
N VAL A 649 -0.88 5.07 1.79
CA VAL A 649 -0.52 3.94 0.94
C VAL A 649 -0.14 4.44 -0.46
N ALA A 650 0.90 3.88 -1.08
CA ALA A 650 1.56 4.37 -2.29
C ALA A 650 0.68 4.45 -3.56
N ASP A 651 -0.49 3.85 -3.56
CA ASP A 651 -1.47 3.87 -4.66
C ASP A 651 -2.75 4.65 -4.29
N SER A 652 -2.66 5.54 -3.30
CA SER A 652 -3.80 6.29 -2.77
C SER A 652 -3.84 7.72 -3.29
N PHE A 653 -5.05 8.25 -3.44
CA PHE A 653 -5.34 9.64 -3.81
C PHE A 653 -5.90 10.38 -2.60
N LEU A 654 -5.31 11.53 -2.26
CA LEU A 654 -5.71 12.35 -1.11
C LEU A 654 -5.99 13.79 -1.57
N GLY A 655 -7.10 14.01 -2.28
CA GLY A 655 -7.37 15.26 -3.00
C GLY A 655 -8.66 15.95 -2.59
N LEU A 656 -8.83 17.21 -3.01
CA LEU A 656 -10.09 17.93 -2.81
C LEU A 656 -11.10 17.66 -3.91
N THR A 657 -10.61 17.49 -5.15
CA THR A 657 -11.43 17.38 -6.36
C THR A 657 -10.87 16.29 -7.26
N GLY A 658 -11.75 15.42 -7.78
CA GLY A 658 -11.35 14.37 -8.72
C GLY A 658 -10.93 14.90 -10.09
N ARG A 659 -10.15 14.11 -10.82
CA ARG A 659 -9.51 14.51 -12.09
C ARG A 659 -10.50 15.01 -13.15
N LYS A 660 -11.65 14.34 -13.29
CA LYS A 660 -12.65 14.67 -14.32
C LYS A 660 -13.17 16.10 -14.16
N ALA A 661 -13.46 16.52 -12.93
CA ALA A 661 -13.94 17.86 -12.64
C ALA A 661 -12.85 18.92 -12.87
N ILE A 662 -11.59 18.63 -12.54
CA ILE A 662 -10.45 19.52 -12.81
C ILE A 662 -10.29 19.74 -14.33
N ASN A 663 -10.26 18.66 -15.11
CA ASN A 663 -10.14 18.74 -16.56
C ASN A 663 -11.29 19.53 -17.20
N GLN A 664 -12.53 19.33 -16.74
CA GLN A 664 -13.68 20.08 -17.24
C GLN A 664 -13.61 21.57 -16.87
N THR A 665 -13.18 21.90 -15.66
CA THR A 665 -13.17 23.29 -15.16
C THR A 665 -12.04 24.11 -15.74
N PHE A 666 -10.84 23.53 -15.83
CA PHE A 666 -9.61 24.25 -16.20
C PHE A 666 -9.11 23.91 -17.61
N GLY A 667 -9.78 23.01 -18.34
CA GLY A 667 -9.35 22.58 -19.68
C GLY A 667 -8.04 21.77 -19.68
N THR A 668 -7.68 21.16 -18.55
CA THR A 668 -6.46 20.33 -18.43
C THR A 668 -6.67 18.94 -19.03
N ASN A 669 -5.56 18.23 -19.29
CA ASN A 669 -5.57 16.85 -19.80
C ASN A 669 -4.81 15.89 -18.88
N LEU A 670 -5.08 15.97 -17.58
CA LEU A 670 -4.55 15.03 -16.59
C LEU A 670 -5.08 13.63 -16.94
N LYS A 671 -4.25 12.59 -16.83
CA LYS A 671 -4.62 11.20 -17.14
C LYS A 671 -4.92 10.39 -15.89
N ASP A 672 -4.23 10.70 -14.79
CA ASP A 672 -4.35 10.06 -13.49
C ASP A 672 -4.71 11.09 -12.40
N GLU A 673 -5.47 10.67 -11.38
CA GLU A 673 -5.77 11.52 -10.22
C GLU A 673 -4.52 11.75 -9.35
N LEU A 674 -3.58 10.78 -9.35
CA LEU A 674 -2.33 10.87 -8.61
C LEU A 674 -1.42 12.03 -9.06
N GLU A 675 -1.59 12.51 -10.30
CA GLU A 675 -0.89 13.70 -10.82
C GLU A 675 -1.25 14.99 -10.05
N VAL A 676 -2.39 14.99 -9.34
CA VAL A 676 -2.87 16.15 -8.58
C VAL A 676 -2.53 16.04 -7.10
N ALA A 677 -2.74 14.84 -6.53
CA ALA A 677 -2.73 14.65 -5.08
C ALA A 677 -2.35 13.20 -4.69
N GLY A 678 -1.42 12.61 -5.44
CA GLY A 678 -0.81 11.33 -5.11
C GLY A 678 0.26 11.42 -4.00
N PRO A 679 0.86 10.27 -3.61
CA PRO A 679 1.76 10.21 -2.46
C PRO A 679 3.02 11.06 -2.59
N GLU A 680 3.62 11.20 -3.78
CA GLU A 680 4.81 12.04 -3.95
C GLU A 680 4.51 13.51 -3.65
N ILE A 681 3.37 14.03 -4.10
CA ILE A 681 2.93 15.40 -3.83
C ILE A 681 2.65 15.58 -2.33
N MET A 682 1.94 14.64 -1.71
CA MET A 682 1.61 14.70 -0.28
C MET A 682 2.82 14.52 0.63
N LYS A 683 3.83 13.77 0.18
CA LYS A 683 5.11 13.62 0.85
C LYS A 683 5.95 14.89 0.73
N GLU A 684 5.96 15.53 -0.43
CA GLU A 684 6.69 16.78 -0.67
C GLU A 684 6.08 18.00 0.00
N ASN A 685 4.76 18.09 0.11
CA ASN A 685 4.09 19.18 0.84
C ASN A 685 4.00 18.93 2.36
N GLY A 686 4.41 17.74 2.80
CA GLY A 686 4.50 17.34 4.20
C GLY A 686 3.17 16.98 4.86
N VAL A 687 2.10 16.76 4.09
CA VAL A 687 0.82 16.17 4.56
C VAL A 687 1.02 14.70 4.92
N ALA A 688 1.65 13.91 4.05
CA ALA A 688 1.97 12.52 4.32
C ALA A 688 3.25 12.43 5.17
N TYR A 689 3.10 12.00 6.43
CA TYR A 689 4.24 11.78 7.32
C TYR A 689 5.01 10.53 6.95
N LYS A 690 4.32 9.51 6.42
CA LYS A 690 4.95 8.31 5.89
C LYS A 690 4.16 7.78 4.70
N VAL A 691 4.87 7.42 3.63
CA VAL A 691 4.31 6.69 2.50
C VAL A 691 4.77 5.24 2.60
N VAL A 692 3.85 4.29 2.46
CA VAL A 692 4.12 2.86 2.60
C VAL A 692 3.54 2.06 1.43
N PRO A 693 4.08 0.87 1.10
CA PRO A 693 3.66 0.13 -0.09
C PRO A 693 2.22 -0.39 -0.05
N GLY A 694 1.72 -0.78 1.14
CA GLY A 694 0.41 -1.41 1.27
C GLY A 694 -0.27 -1.19 2.63
N GLU A 695 -1.53 -1.62 2.73
CA GLU A 695 -2.37 -1.44 3.94
C GLU A 695 -1.78 -2.15 5.18
N ARG A 696 -1.12 -3.31 5.03
CA ARG A 696 -0.42 -4.00 6.13
C ARG A 696 0.75 -3.18 6.68
N ASP A 697 1.58 -2.64 5.78
CA ASP A 697 2.73 -1.82 6.15
C ASP A 697 2.26 -0.52 6.84
N ALA A 698 1.10 0.00 6.45
CA ALA A 698 0.49 1.16 7.11
C ALA A 698 0.10 0.86 8.56
N MET A 699 -0.58 -0.27 8.80
CA MET A 699 -0.92 -0.70 10.16
C MET A 699 0.34 -0.99 10.99
N LYS A 700 1.39 -1.56 10.37
CA LYS A 700 2.67 -1.80 11.04
C LYS A 700 3.35 -0.49 11.45
N ALA A 701 3.41 0.48 10.54
CA ALA A 701 3.95 1.81 10.83
C ALA A 701 3.13 2.53 11.91
N PHE A 702 1.81 2.41 11.90
CA PHE A 702 0.95 2.93 12.96
C PHE A 702 1.25 2.28 14.32
N LEU A 703 1.34 0.95 14.41
CA LEU A 703 1.67 0.26 15.66
C LEU A 703 3.09 0.59 16.16
N GLN A 704 4.06 0.70 15.25
CA GLN A 704 5.40 1.15 15.59
C GLN A 704 5.37 2.56 16.18
N TRP A 705 4.61 3.49 15.59
CA TRP A 705 4.45 4.83 16.13
C TRP A 705 3.77 4.83 17.52
N MET A 706 2.68 4.08 17.67
CA MET A 706 1.98 3.89 18.94
C MET A 706 2.87 3.28 20.04
N SER A 707 3.93 2.54 19.67
CA SER A 707 4.87 1.97 20.64
C SER A 707 5.62 3.04 21.45
N TYR A 708 5.82 4.23 20.89
CA TYR A 708 6.50 5.34 21.57
C TYR A 708 5.56 6.12 22.49
N LEU A 709 4.25 6.08 22.25
CA LEU A 709 3.29 6.91 22.98
C LEU A 709 2.94 6.34 24.37
N PRO A 710 2.52 7.20 25.32
CA PRO A 710 1.78 6.79 26.51
C PRO A 710 0.54 5.95 26.17
N ALA A 711 0.14 5.06 27.08
CA ALA A 711 -1.07 4.26 26.88
C ALA A 711 -2.34 5.14 26.96
N LYS A 712 -2.35 6.12 27.88
CA LYS A 712 -3.38 7.15 27.98
C LYS A 712 -2.78 8.54 28.15
N LYS A 713 -3.58 9.54 27.82
CA LYS A 713 -3.25 10.95 28.05
C LYS A 713 -2.91 11.18 29.53
N GLY A 714 -1.75 11.81 29.76
CA GLY A 714 -1.29 12.17 31.10
C GLY A 714 -0.54 11.06 31.82
N GLU A 715 -0.43 9.86 31.24
CA GLU A 715 0.47 8.81 31.72
C GLU A 715 1.88 8.98 31.13
N GLU A 716 2.86 8.30 31.71
CA GLU A 716 4.21 8.24 31.15
C GLU A 716 4.29 7.28 29.95
N ALA A 717 5.15 7.64 29.00
CA ALA A 717 5.46 6.76 27.89
C ALA A 717 6.26 5.53 28.39
N PRO A 718 5.97 4.31 27.91
CA PRO A 718 6.58 3.12 28.47
C PRO A 718 8.05 3.02 28.11
N ARG A 719 8.85 2.88 29.16
CA ARG A 719 10.27 2.52 29.10
C ARG A 719 10.37 1.04 28.78
N LEU A 720 11.26 0.69 27.85
CA LEU A 720 11.56 -0.70 27.54
C LEU A 720 12.89 -1.09 28.15
N GLU A 721 12.98 -2.30 28.71
CA GLU A 721 14.29 -2.88 28.96
C GLU A 721 14.97 -3.17 27.62
N VAL A 722 16.16 -2.61 27.43
CA VAL A 722 16.95 -2.74 26.21
C VAL A 722 18.30 -3.34 26.56
N GLY A 723 18.78 -4.28 25.74
CA GLY A 723 20.13 -4.84 25.88
C GLY A 723 21.24 -3.89 25.42
N ASP A 724 20.88 -2.72 24.86
CA ASP A 724 21.81 -1.74 24.30
C ASP A 724 22.42 -0.83 25.39
N PRO A 725 23.73 -0.98 25.74
CA PRO A 725 24.33 -0.27 26.87
C PRO A 725 24.29 1.26 26.73
N LEU A 726 24.10 1.96 27.86
CA LEU A 726 24.09 3.42 27.91
C LEU A 726 25.49 4.03 27.72
N ASP A 727 26.54 3.31 28.10
CA ASP A 727 27.93 3.75 28.10
C ASP A 727 28.71 3.34 26.83
N ARG A 728 28.02 2.83 25.80
CA ARG A 728 28.67 2.46 24.54
C ARG A 728 29.20 3.69 23.78
N ASP A 729 30.34 3.50 23.13
CA ASP A 729 30.98 4.53 22.33
C ASP A 729 30.16 4.87 21.08
N ILE A 730 29.84 6.16 20.91
CA ILE A 730 29.10 6.68 19.76
C ILE A 730 30.00 7.18 18.62
N THR A 731 31.32 7.28 18.83
CA THR A 731 32.27 7.81 17.84
C THR A 731 32.29 7.06 16.51
N PRO A 732 32.04 5.73 16.42
CA PRO A 732 31.92 5.06 15.13
C PRO A 732 30.82 5.64 14.24
N GLY A 733 29.75 6.20 14.82
CA GLY A 733 28.67 6.88 14.09
C GLY A 733 29.08 8.22 13.46
N LEU A 734 30.21 8.78 13.88
CA LEU A 734 30.78 10.04 13.38
C LEU A 734 31.80 9.84 12.25
N LEU A 735 32.34 8.61 12.11
CA LEU A 735 33.43 8.30 11.18
C LEU A 735 32.86 7.72 9.88
N SER A 736 32.85 8.51 8.80
CA SER A 736 32.55 8.00 7.46
C SER A 736 33.81 7.91 6.58
N GLY A 737 34.17 6.70 6.16
CA GLY A 737 35.08 6.39 5.04
C GLY A 737 36.55 6.09 5.41
N ASP A 738 37.29 5.45 4.50
CA ASP A 738 38.75 5.21 4.54
C ASP A 738 39.58 6.50 4.45
N ASN A 739 39.04 7.63 4.92
CA ASN A 739 39.66 8.94 4.77
C ASN A 739 40.42 9.31 6.06
N PRO A 740 41.76 9.20 6.10
CA PRO A 740 42.58 9.51 7.28
C PRO A 740 42.61 11.01 7.64
N VAL A 741 41.80 11.85 6.98
CA VAL A 741 41.71 13.32 7.11
C VAL A 741 40.54 13.76 8.02
N ILE A 742 40.05 12.91 8.94
CA ILE A 742 39.23 13.39 10.07
C ILE A 742 40.17 13.92 11.17
N LYS A 743 40.91 14.98 10.83
CA LYS A 743 41.68 15.81 11.75
C LYS A 743 41.40 17.28 11.44
N GLY A 744 40.34 17.80 12.04
CA GLY A 744 40.07 19.24 12.13
C GLY A 744 39.13 19.80 11.06
N LYS A 745 38.09 20.50 11.53
CA LYS A 745 37.14 21.36 10.80
C LYS A 745 35.96 20.65 10.11
N GLY A 746 34.91 20.35 10.88
CA GLY A 746 33.50 20.49 10.47
C GLY A 746 33.08 19.90 9.11
N GLN A 747 33.64 18.77 8.67
CA GLN A 747 33.21 18.12 7.44
C GLN A 747 31.81 17.50 7.63
N PRO A 748 30.92 17.57 6.62
CA PRO A 748 29.61 16.94 6.66
C PRO A 748 29.70 15.43 6.92
N TYR A 749 29.02 14.94 7.96
CA TYR A 749 28.83 13.50 8.20
C TYR A 749 27.36 13.10 7.99
N ASP A 750 27.13 11.80 7.85
CA ASP A 750 25.79 11.24 7.74
C ASP A 750 25.09 11.26 9.11
N THR A 751 24.14 12.18 9.24
CA THR A 751 23.43 12.42 10.51
C THR A 751 22.54 11.26 10.91
N ARG A 752 22.10 10.40 9.98
CA ARG A 752 21.32 9.21 10.31
C ARG A 752 22.18 8.13 10.96
N ARG A 753 23.47 8.06 10.62
CA ARG A 753 24.43 7.18 11.32
C ARG A 753 24.72 7.68 12.73
N PHE A 754 24.81 9.00 12.88
CA PHE A 754 24.93 9.61 14.19
C PHE A 754 23.70 9.31 15.05
N ASP A 755 22.48 9.48 14.52
CA ASP A 755 21.24 9.14 15.22
C ASP A 755 21.21 7.65 15.61
N ALA A 756 21.56 6.74 14.69
CA ALA A 756 21.64 5.31 14.98
C ALA A 756 22.70 4.95 16.04
N ALA A 757 23.80 5.72 16.10
CA ALA A 757 24.81 5.56 17.14
C ALA A 757 24.39 6.21 18.47
N LEU A 758 23.57 7.25 18.47
CA LEU A 758 23.15 7.92 19.70
C LEU A 758 22.00 7.18 20.40
N PHE A 759 20.99 6.77 19.64
CA PHE A 759 19.78 6.11 20.14
C PHE A 759 19.91 4.60 20.17
N ASP A 760 18.94 3.94 20.81
CA ASP A 760 18.92 2.49 20.95
C ASP A 760 18.87 1.83 19.57
N GLN A 761 19.62 0.73 19.41
CA GLN A 761 19.69 0.00 18.13
C GLN A 761 18.30 -0.33 17.57
N GLY A 762 18.06 0.04 16.31
CA GLY A 762 16.79 -0.21 15.63
C GLY A 762 15.59 0.61 16.12
N SER A 763 15.77 1.54 17.06
CA SER A 763 14.67 2.32 17.65
C SER A 763 14.29 3.58 16.87
N VAL A 764 15.11 4.05 15.93
CA VAL A 764 14.84 5.30 15.21
C VAL A 764 13.74 5.10 14.17
N PHE A 765 12.66 5.86 14.29
CA PHE A 765 11.51 5.89 13.39
C PHE A 765 11.32 7.29 12.80
N TYR A 766 11.80 7.50 11.58
CA TYR A 766 11.68 8.78 10.88
C TYR A 766 10.28 9.04 10.31
N VAL A 767 9.87 10.31 10.36
CA VAL A 767 8.63 10.84 9.80
C VAL A 767 8.87 12.12 9.01
N ARG A 768 8.02 12.39 8.02
CA ARG A 768 8.07 13.54 7.09
C ARG A 768 9.42 13.66 6.35
N GLU A 769 10.02 12.54 5.97
CA GLU A 769 11.33 12.51 5.31
C GLU A 769 11.36 13.28 3.98
N GLY A 770 10.22 13.43 3.29
CA GLY A 770 10.14 14.13 2.01
C GLY A 770 9.99 15.65 2.07
N TYR A 771 9.56 16.21 3.21
CA TYR A 771 9.30 17.65 3.41
C TYR A 771 10.32 18.26 4.37
N GLY A 772 10.74 19.51 4.12
CA GLY A 772 11.70 20.20 4.99
C GLY A 772 12.96 19.37 5.23
N ARG A 773 13.57 18.89 4.14
CA ARG A 773 14.65 17.88 4.15
C ARG A 773 15.96 18.34 4.80
N ALA A 774 16.10 19.64 5.10
CA ALA A 774 17.19 20.15 5.92
C ALA A 774 17.18 19.60 7.36
N VAL A 775 16.07 19.00 7.80
CA VAL A 775 15.95 18.34 9.11
C VAL A 775 15.36 16.94 8.98
N ASN A 776 15.91 16.01 9.74
CA ASN A 776 15.30 14.72 10.05
C ASN A 776 14.46 14.88 11.32
N THR A 777 13.21 14.43 11.27
CA THR A 777 12.31 14.37 12.44
C THR A 777 11.84 12.94 12.64
N GLY A 778 11.65 12.54 13.88
CA GLY A 778 11.27 11.17 14.19
C GLY A 778 11.03 10.91 15.66
N TYR A 779 11.00 9.63 15.97
CA TYR A 779 10.89 9.06 17.30
C TYR A 779 12.05 8.10 17.49
N ALA A 780 12.55 7.99 18.71
CA ALA A 780 13.62 7.07 19.04
C ALA A 780 13.48 6.60 20.50
N ARG A 781 14.38 5.71 20.92
CA ARG A 781 14.58 5.40 22.34
C ARG A 781 16.00 5.75 22.76
N LEU A 782 16.14 6.29 23.97
CA LEU A 782 17.42 6.54 24.61
C LEU A 782 17.42 5.81 25.95
N GLY A 783 18.12 4.69 26.05
CA GLY A 783 18.11 3.85 27.25
C GLY A 783 16.73 3.28 27.54
N GLY A 784 16.00 2.85 26.51
CA GLY A 784 14.66 2.32 26.61
C GLY A 784 13.56 3.39 26.65
N ARG A 785 13.88 4.64 26.97
CA ARG A 785 12.92 5.74 27.10
C ARG A 785 12.52 6.32 25.73
N PRO A 786 11.23 6.40 25.38
CA PRO A 786 10.76 7.11 24.19
C PRO A 786 11.15 8.58 24.19
N VAL A 787 11.68 9.06 23.07
CA VAL A 787 11.97 10.47 22.84
C VAL A 787 11.55 10.88 21.42
N GLY A 788 11.15 12.12 21.25
CA GLY A 788 11.10 12.77 19.96
C GLY A 788 12.49 13.20 19.51
N LEU A 789 12.79 13.02 18.23
CA LEU A 789 14.08 13.35 17.62
C LEU A 789 13.93 14.46 16.59
N ILE A 790 14.82 15.45 16.66
CA ILE A 790 15.09 16.39 15.57
C ILE A 790 16.61 16.43 15.34
N THR A 791 17.04 16.19 14.11
CA THR A 791 18.46 16.24 13.73
C THR A 791 18.65 17.06 12.47
N MET A 792 19.57 18.02 12.51
CA MET A 792 19.96 18.81 11.34
C MET A 792 20.69 17.94 10.32
N GLN A 793 20.30 18.00 9.05
CA GLN A 793 21.07 17.36 7.99
C GLN A 793 22.31 18.21 7.66
N LEU A 794 23.49 17.58 7.64
CA LEU A 794 24.77 18.27 7.41
C LEU A 794 25.31 18.09 6.00
N GLN A 795 24.94 16.99 5.33
CA GLN A 795 25.32 16.75 3.95
C GLN A 795 24.43 17.57 3.00
N PRO A 796 25.03 18.32 2.05
CA PRO A 796 24.24 18.99 1.03
C PRO A 796 23.56 17.94 0.14
N GLU A 797 22.32 18.22 -0.25
CA GLU A 797 21.52 17.35 -1.11
C GLU A 797 21.01 18.17 -2.31
N GLN A 798 21.08 17.60 -3.51
CA GLN A 798 20.40 18.15 -4.68
C GLN A 798 19.05 17.47 -4.84
N ILE A 799 17.99 18.26 -4.93
CA ILE A 799 16.62 17.78 -5.13
C ILE A 799 16.25 17.90 -6.63
N PRO A 800 15.40 17.00 -7.17
CA PRO A 800 14.76 17.20 -8.48
C PRO A 800 14.21 18.63 -8.64
N GLY A 801 14.46 19.25 -9.79
CA GLY A 801 14.10 20.65 -10.05
C GLY A 801 15.24 21.66 -9.83
N GLY A 802 16.43 21.19 -9.41
CA GLY A 802 17.64 22.02 -9.32
C GLY A 802 17.80 22.79 -8.01
N GLU A 803 16.94 22.53 -7.03
CA GLU A 803 17.04 23.12 -5.70
C GLU A 803 18.10 22.40 -4.86
N GLN A 804 18.93 23.18 -4.16
CA GLN A 804 20.00 22.67 -3.30
C GLN A 804 19.63 22.88 -1.83
N ILE A 805 19.70 21.81 -1.05
CA ILE A 805 19.66 21.86 0.41
C ILE A 805 21.07 22.12 0.92
N PHE A 806 21.22 23.18 1.70
CA PHE A 806 22.48 23.51 2.35
C PHE A 806 22.55 22.84 3.72
N GLY A 807 23.62 22.08 3.95
CA GLY A 807 23.85 21.41 5.23
C GLY A 807 23.83 22.38 6.41
N GLY A 808 23.05 22.05 7.43
CA GLY A 808 22.93 22.82 8.67
C GLY A 808 22.12 24.11 8.56
N ALA A 809 21.56 24.47 7.40
CA ALA A 809 20.76 25.69 7.26
C ALA A 809 19.26 25.41 7.31
N LEU A 810 18.50 26.19 8.08
CA LEU A 810 17.04 26.09 8.14
C LEU A 810 16.38 26.91 7.04
N ASP A 811 15.68 26.24 6.13
CA ASP A 811 14.73 26.86 5.22
C ASP A 811 13.33 27.01 5.87
N ALA A 812 12.38 27.62 5.15
CA ALA A 812 11.03 27.83 5.66
C ALA A 812 10.30 26.50 5.95
N ALA A 813 10.39 25.51 5.05
CA ALA A 813 9.72 24.23 5.20
C ALA A 813 10.26 23.42 6.40
N ALA A 814 11.58 23.38 6.56
CA ALA A 814 12.25 22.80 7.70
C ALA A 814 11.87 23.50 9.00
N SER A 815 11.75 24.84 8.98
CA SER A 815 11.34 25.59 10.18
C SER A 815 9.91 25.26 10.62
N PHE A 816 8.95 25.22 9.69
CA PHE A 816 7.59 24.79 9.99
C PHE A 816 7.52 23.30 10.39
N LYS A 817 8.36 22.45 9.80
CA LYS A 817 8.48 21.03 10.18
C LYS A 817 8.96 20.86 11.62
N VAL A 818 10.00 21.58 12.03
CA VAL A 818 10.52 21.58 13.40
C VAL A 818 9.43 22.00 14.38
N ALA A 819 8.79 23.15 14.14
CA ALA A 819 7.76 23.66 15.05
C ALA A 819 6.56 22.72 15.17
N GLN A 820 6.06 22.19 14.05
CA GLN A 820 4.96 21.23 14.07
C GLN A 820 5.33 19.93 14.79
N HIS A 821 6.57 19.44 14.65
CA HIS A 821 7.03 18.25 15.36
C HIS A 821 7.09 18.49 16.87
N ILE A 822 7.56 19.66 17.31
CA ILE A 822 7.53 20.05 18.73
C ILE A 822 6.10 20.10 19.26
N ASP A 823 5.15 20.70 18.52
CA ASP A 823 3.74 20.73 18.91
C ASP A 823 3.15 19.32 19.03
N ASN A 824 3.52 18.41 18.12
CA ASN A 824 3.08 17.01 18.16
C ASN A 824 3.62 16.27 19.39
N LEU A 825 4.92 16.39 19.68
CA LEU A 825 5.56 15.78 20.85
C LEU A 825 4.96 16.32 22.15
N ASN A 826 4.59 17.60 22.17
CA ASN A 826 3.94 18.23 23.32
C ASN A 826 2.61 17.57 23.65
N LEU A 827 1.78 17.35 22.63
CA LEU A 827 0.49 16.65 22.75
C LEU A 827 0.67 15.19 23.17
N GLU A 828 1.70 14.53 22.63
CA GLU A 828 1.98 13.11 22.86
C GLU A 828 2.59 12.80 24.22
N GLY A 829 3.02 13.80 24.99
CA GLY A 829 3.64 13.54 26.28
C GLY A 829 5.10 13.13 26.20
N LEU A 830 5.81 13.46 25.09
CA LEU A 830 7.15 12.96 24.83
C LEU A 830 8.22 14.03 25.03
N PRO A 831 9.37 13.70 25.64
CA PRO A 831 10.52 14.59 25.67
C PRO A 831 11.15 14.74 24.29
N LEU A 832 11.90 15.83 24.10
CA LEU A 832 12.58 16.15 22.85
C LEU A 832 14.10 16.00 23.01
N VAL A 833 14.76 15.36 22.04
CA VAL A 833 16.20 15.47 21.80
C VAL A 833 16.40 16.16 20.44
N PHE A 834 16.98 17.36 20.47
CA PHE A 834 17.27 18.16 19.27
C PHE A 834 18.79 18.27 19.09
N ASN A 835 19.32 17.53 18.11
CA ASN A 835 20.70 17.63 17.64
C ASN A 835 20.86 18.89 16.76
N ALA A 836 21.06 20.02 17.41
CA ALA A 836 21.01 21.37 16.87
C ALA A 836 22.36 21.85 16.31
N SER A 837 22.79 21.27 15.18
CA SER A 837 23.89 21.83 14.38
C SER A 837 23.36 22.78 13.29
N ILE A 838 22.91 23.95 13.71
CA ILE A 838 22.25 24.96 12.86
C ILE A 838 23.22 26.11 12.52
N SER A 839 23.66 26.18 11.27
CA SER A 839 24.54 27.22 10.76
C SER A 839 23.84 28.58 10.58
N GLY A 840 22.52 28.58 10.46
CA GLY A 840 21.68 29.76 10.33
C GLY A 840 20.35 29.48 9.63
N PHE A 841 19.57 30.53 9.39
CA PHE A 841 18.41 30.49 8.50
C PHE A 841 18.83 30.85 7.08
N MET A 842 18.17 30.27 6.09
CA MET A 842 18.45 30.57 4.68
C MET A 842 18.14 32.04 4.36
N PRO A 843 19.14 32.83 3.89
CA PRO A 843 18.99 34.28 3.73
C PRO A 843 18.57 34.71 2.31
N ARG A 844 18.22 33.76 1.42
CA ARG A 844 17.88 34.11 0.03
C ARG A 844 16.53 34.82 -0.02
N PRO A 845 16.31 35.76 -0.96
CA PRO A 845 15.01 36.43 -1.12
C PRO A 845 13.84 35.44 -1.27
N GLU A 846 14.06 34.32 -1.96
CA GLU A 846 13.04 33.27 -2.14
C GLU A 846 12.63 32.62 -0.81
N ASP A 847 13.56 32.40 0.13
CA ASP A 847 13.27 31.82 1.45
C ASP A 847 12.53 32.81 2.37
N HIS A 848 12.82 34.11 2.22
CA HIS A 848 12.02 35.16 2.86
C HIS A 848 10.58 35.17 2.35
N LEU A 849 10.37 35.05 1.03
CA LEU A 849 9.03 34.95 0.42
C LEU A 849 8.28 33.69 0.85
N ARG A 850 9.00 32.57 1.03
CA ARG A 850 8.45 31.30 1.54
C ARG A 850 8.16 31.32 3.06
N GLY A 851 8.53 32.39 3.76
CA GLY A 851 8.17 32.59 5.17
C GLY A 851 9.18 32.00 6.17
N VAL A 852 10.49 32.06 5.89
CA VAL A 852 11.53 31.60 6.84
C VAL A 852 11.46 32.32 8.20
N VAL A 853 11.14 33.61 8.22
CA VAL A 853 11.02 34.41 9.46
C VAL A 853 9.79 33.97 10.29
N PRO A 854 8.56 33.89 9.73
CA PRO A 854 7.43 33.26 10.42
C PRO A 854 7.72 31.84 10.90
N GLY A 855 8.44 31.03 10.12
CA GLY A 855 8.85 29.69 10.51
C GLY A 855 9.74 29.68 11.76
N GLY A 856 10.78 30.54 11.79
CA GLY A 856 11.65 30.69 12.96
C GLY A 856 10.92 31.17 14.21
N ALA A 857 9.99 32.12 14.08
CA ALA A 857 9.14 32.58 15.20
C ALA A 857 8.26 31.45 15.74
N LYS A 858 7.70 30.62 14.84
CA LYS A 858 6.84 29.50 15.21
C LYS A 858 7.60 28.41 15.98
N ILE A 859 8.90 28.18 15.72
CA ILE A 859 9.75 27.29 16.55
C ILE A 859 9.80 27.79 17.99
N LEU A 860 10.02 29.10 18.18
CA LEU A 860 10.08 29.72 19.50
C LEU A 860 8.75 29.58 20.25
N ASP A 861 7.63 29.84 19.58
CA ASP A 861 6.29 29.66 20.18
C ASP A 861 6.04 28.20 20.60
N SER A 862 6.43 27.24 19.76
CA SER A 862 6.28 25.81 20.04
C SER A 862 7.16 25.37 21.21
N LEU A 863 8.43 25.80 21.29
CA LEU A 863 9.30 25.52 22.43
C LEU A 863 8.82 26.21 23.72
N ARG A 864 8.29 27.43 23.62
CA ARG A 864 7.71 28.15 24.76
C ARG A 864 6.52 27.38 25.36
N ALA A 865 5.69 26.79 24.53
CA ALA A 865 4.52 26.01 24.95
C ALA A 865 4.85 24.57 25.38
N PHE A 866 6.09 24.11 25.17
CA PHE A 866 6.48 22.72 25.39
C PHE A 866 6.53 22.35 26.88
N ALA A 867 5.70 21.37 27.28
CA ALA A 867 5.52 21.00 28.68
C ALA A 867 6.51 19.95 29.19
N HIS A 868 7.24 19.28 28.29
CA HIS A 868 8.12 18.15 28.62
C HIS A 868 9.60 18.55 28.57
N PRO A 869 10.54 17.71 29.07
CA PRO A 869 11.97 17.98 28.95
C PRO A 869 12.40 18.12 27.48
N ALA A 870 13.15 19.18 27.17
CA ALA A 870 13.71 19.42 25.85
C ALA A 870 15.24 19.54 25.94
N LEU A 871 15.95 18.56 25.38
CA LEU A 871 17.39 18.52 25.32
C LEU A 871 17.88 19.08 23.98
N ILE A 872 18.38 20.31 24.01
CA ILE A 872 19.02 20.96 22.85
C ILE A 872 20.51 20.67 22.93
N TYR A 873 20.99 19.79 22.04
CA TYR A 873 22.37 19.34 22.02
C TYR A 873 23.08 19.83 20.75
N VAL A 874 24.20 20.55 20.89
CA VAL A 874 25.08 20.85 19.75
C VAL A 874 26.09 19.70 19.60
N PRO A 875 25.97 18.87 18.54
CA PRO A 875 26.73 17.62 18.42
C PRO A 875 28.22 17.88 18.12
N PRO A 876 29.07 16.82 18.11
CA PRO A 876 30.49 16.95 17.80
C PRO A 876 30.73 17.63 16.45
N PHE A 877 31.64 18.61 16.44
CA PHE A 877 31.91 19.50 15.31
C PHE A 877 30.69 20.28 14.78
N GLY A 878 29.57 20.21 15.48
CA GLY A 878 28.35 20.94 15.17
C GLY A 878 28.52 22.43 15.40
N GLN A 879 27.63 23.19 14.75
CA GLN A 879 27.67 24.65 14.78
C GLN A 879 26.34 25.22 15.21
N LEU A 880 26.35 26.29 16.00
CA LEU A 880 25.13 27.02 16.35
C LEU A 880 25.38 28.53 16.32
N TRP A 881 24.84 29.22 15.31
CA TRP A 881 25.14 30.63 15.06
C TRP A 881 23.93 31.56 15.17
N GLY A 882 24.14 32.74 15.73
CA GLY A 882 23.28 33.92 15.57
C GLY A 882 21.79 33.64 15.82
N GLY A 883 20.95 33.95 14.83
CA GLY A 883 19.50 33.78 14.93
C GLY A 883 19.04 32.32 15.16
N ALA A 884 19.83 31.33 14.73
CA ALA A 884 19.49 29.93 14.98
C ALA A 884 19.61 29.57 16.46
N TRP A 885 20.58 30.15 17.18
CA TRP A 885 20.66 30.02 18.63
C TRP A 885 19.41 30.58 19.31
N VAL A 886 18.99 31.78 18.89
CA VAL A 886 17.89 32.53 19.52
C VAL A 886 16.59 31.73 19.56
N VAL A 887 16.31 30.91 18.53
CA VAL A 887 15.07 30.14 18.46
C VAL A 887 15.09 28.82 19.25
N VAL A 888 16.24 28.42 19.80
CA VAL A 888 16.39 27.21 20.66
C VAL A 888 17.03 27.51 22.01
N ASP A 889 17.14 28.78 22.38
CA ASP A 889 17.80 29.23 23.60
C ASP A 889 17.09 28.71 24.86
N LYS A 890 17.88 28.35 25.87
CA LYS A 890 17.36 27.83 27.14
C LYS A 890 16.41 28.77 27.89
N ASN A 891 16.48 30.08 27.64
CA ASN A 891 15.62 31.06 28.31
C ASN A 891 14.20 31.10 27.73
N ILE A 892 13.94 30.43 26.60
CA ILE A 892 12.60 30.33 26.01
C ILE A 892 11.65 29.59 26.95
N ASN A 893 12.15 28.52 27.59
CA ASN A 893 11.36 27.66 28.44
C ASN A 893 12.26 27.00 29.50
N PRO A 894 11.90 27.06 30.80
CA PRO A 894 12.68 26.42 31.85
C PRO A 894 12.86 24.91 31.67
N ASN A 895 12.04 24.24 30.86
CA ASN A 895 12.16 22.82 30.53
C ASN A 895 13.33 22.50 29.58
N ILE A 896 13.97 23.51 28.98
CA ILE A 896 15.08 23.33 28.06
C ILE A 896 16.39 23.10 28.82
N VAL A 897 17.03 21.96 28.57
CA VAL A 897 18.43 21.72 28.89
C VAL A 897 19.24 21.90 27.62
N MET A 898 20.26 22.75 27.70
CA MET A 898 21.13 23.06 26.56
C MET A 898 22.54 22.57 26.87
N ALA A 899 23.05 21.68 26.01
CA ALA A 899 24.36 21.06 26.15
C ALA A 899 25.11 21.10 24.82
N ALA A 900 26.42 20.93 24.87
CA ALA A 900 27.25 20.86 23.67
C ALA A 900 28.44 19.92 23.85
N ASP A 901 28.87 19.30 22.76
CA ASP A 901 30.17 18.62 22.72
C ASP A 901 31.30 19.65 22.84
N HIS A 902 32.40 19.27 23.48
CA HIS A 902 33.58 20.14 23.63
C HIS A 902 34.19 20.60 22.29
N THR A 903 33.96 19.86 21.19
CA THR A 903 34.40 20.21 19.83
C THR A 903 33.42 21.13 19.08
N ALA A 904 32.24 21.42 19.63
CA ALA A 904 31.23 22.24 18.98
C ALA A 904 31.64 23.72 18.93
N ALA A 905 31.21 24.40 17.86
CA ALA A 905 31.43 25.82 17.65
C ALA A 905 30.13 26.61 17.77
N MET A 906 30.14 27.74 18.48
CA MET A 906 28.93 28.54 18.69
C MET A 906 29.24 29.99 18.99
N GLY A 907 28.35 30.87 18.56
CA GLY A 907 28.52 32.32 18.73
C GLY A 907 27.56 33.13 17.87
N ILE A 908 27.85 34.41 17.69
CA ILE A 908 27.00 35.30 16.87
C ILE A 908 27.26 35.06 15.39
N LEU A 909 28.53 34.97 14.99
CA LEU A 909 28.99 34.73 13.62
C LEU A 909 30.22 33.81 13.65
N GLY A 910 30.33 32.94 12.64
CA GLY A 910 31.59 32.24 12.37
C GLY A 910 32.72 33.21 12.01
N SER A 911 33.98 32.82 12.18
CA SER A 911 35.14 33.71 12.02
C SER A 911 35.22 34.41 10.66
N ALA A 912 34.80 33.73 9.58
CA ALA A 912 34.74 34.31 8.24
C ALA A 912 33.73 35.47 8.12
N GLY A 913 32.56 35.39 8.78
CA GLY A 913 31.58 36.47 8.82
C GLY A 913 31.92 37.52 9.88
N ALA A 914 32.57 37.11 10.98
CA ALA A 914 32.95 38.04 12.03
C ALA A 914 34.10 38.97 11.59
N ILE A 915 35.05 38.50 10.77
CA ILE A 915 36.16 39.34 10.30
C ILE A 915 35.72 40.43 9.31
N SER A 916 34.67 40.20 8.53
CA SER A 916 34.12 41.19 7.59
C SER A 916 33.30 42.30 8.27
N VAL A 917 33.09 42.20 9.59
CA VAL A 917 32.51 43.31 10.36
C VAL A 917 33.48 44.50 10.33
N PRO A 918 33.07 45.72 9.94
CA PRO A 918 33.99 46.84 9.70
C PRO A 918 34.93 47.18 10.86
N LYS A 919 34.48 46.97 12.10
CA LYS A 919 35.31 47.16 13.30
C LYS A 919 36.46 46.14 13.37
N ASN A 920 36.19 44.88 13.06
CA ASN A 920 37.17 43.79 13.13
C ASN A 920 38.12 43.87 11.94
N GLU A 921 37.60 44.14 10.74
CA GLU A 921 38.43 44.39 9.55
C GLU A 921 39.40 45.54 9.81
N ARG A 922 38.94 46.70 10.28
CA ARG A 922 39.83 47.84 10.61
C ARG A 922 40.89 47.48 11.65
N ALA A 923 40.54 46.69 12.66
CA ALA A 923 41.50 46.30 13.69
C ALA A 923 42.57 45.34 13.13
N MET A 924 42.18 44.40 12.26
CA MET A 924 43.12 43.54 11.53
C MET A 924 44.02 44.35 10.60
N GLU A 925 43.45 45.29 9.83
CA GLU A 925 44.23 46.16 8.94
C GLU A 925 45.19 47.05 9.73
N GLN A 926 44.80 47.56 10.92
CA GLN A 926 45.71 48.31 11.79
C GLN A 926 46.86 47.45 12.33
N ASP A 927 46.59 46.19 12.68
CA ASP A 927 47.59 45.22 13.12
C ASP A 927 48.56 44.90 11.97
N LEU A 928 48.04 44.65 10.76
CA LEU A 928 48.82 44.48 9.53
C LEU A 928 49.72 45.69 9.24
N MET A 929 49.17 46.91 9.28
CA MET A 929 49.94 48.13 8.98
C MET A 929 51.03 48.45 10.01
N ARG A 930 51.06 47.73 11.14
CA ARG A 930 52.11 47.80 12.17
C ARG A 930 53.16 46.69 12.02
N ASP A 931 53.02 45.82 11.02
CA ASP A 931 53.97 44.75 10.76
C ASP A 931 55.38 45.33 10.51
N PRO A 932 56.43 44.82 11.19
CA PRO A 932 57.79 45.33 11.03
C PRO A 932 58.28 45.37 9.57
N GLU A 933 57.88 44.40 8.73
CA GLU A 933 58.25 44.35 7.31
C GLU A 933 57.61 45.49 6.53
N LEU A 934 56.30 45.71 6.73
CA LEU A 934 55.57 46.80 6.08
C LEU A 934 56.04 48.17 6.56
N VAL A 935 56.35 48.33 7.85
CA VAL A 935 56.92 49.56 8.40
C VAL A 935 58.28 49.85 7.76
N ALA A 936 59.15 48.85 7.63
CA ALA A 936 60.45 48.99 6.98
C ALA A 936 60.33 49.32 5.49
N LEU A 937 59.48 48.61 4.75
CA LEU A 937 59.23 48.87 3.33
C LEU A 937 58.61 50.25 3.10
N ARG A 938 57.70 50.70 3.97
CA ARG A 938 57.10 52.04 3.91
C ARG A 938 58.14 53.14 4.15
N ALA A 939 59.04 52.96 5.11
CA ALA A 939 60.14 53.89 5.35
C ALA A 939 61.10 53.97 4.14
N ARG A 940 61.46 52.81 3.56
CA ARG A 940 62.27 52.74 2.33
C ARG A 940 61.56 53.40 1.13
N LEU A 941 60.26 53.18 0.98
CA LEU A 941 59.46 53.79 -0.08
C LEU A 941 59.41 55.32 0.01
N GLN A 942 59.38 55.87 1.22
CA GLN A 942 59.43 57.32 1.46
C GLN A 942 60.79 57.92 1.11
N ALA A 943 61.89 57.17 1.26
CA ALA A 943 63.25 57.62 0.97
C ALA A 943 63.67 57.44 -0.50
N ALA A 944 63.04 56.54 -1.26
CA ALA A 944 63.43 56.20 -2.63
C ALA A 944 62.85 57.14 -3.72
N SER A 945 63.53 57.23 -4.87
CA SER A 945 63.08 57.98 -6.06
C SER A 945 63.31 57.20 -7.37
N GLY A 946 62.65 57.61 -8.47
CA GLY A 946 62.79 56.97 -9.78
C GLY A 946 62.39 55.48 -9.80
N ARG A 947 63.15 54.66 -10.57
CA ARG A 947 62.87 53.22 -10.74
C ARG A 947 62.95 52.40 -9.44
N GLU A 948 63.77 52.83 -8.48
CA GLU A 948 63.88 52.16 -7.18
C GLU A 948 62.58 52.29 -6.37
N ARG A 949 61.96 53.47 -6.40
CA ARG A 949 60.66 53.71 -5.75
C ARG A 949 59.57 52.83 -6.35
N GLU A 950 59.55 52.63 -7.66
CA GLU A 950 58.59 51.74 -8.33
C GLU A 950 58.76 50.28 -7.88
N ALA A 951 60.00 49.78 -7.83
CA ALA A 951 60.30 48.43 -7.36
C ALA A 951 59.88 48.23 -5.89
N ILE A 952 60.18 49.18 -5.01
CA ILE A 952 59.78 49.13 -3.59
C ILE A 952 58.26 49.24 -3.45
N ALA A 953 57.57 50.03 -4.30
CA ALA A 953 56.12 50.11 -4.28
C ALA A 953 55.44 48.79 -4.69
N ILE A 954 56.03 48.06 -5.65
CA ILE A 954 55.59 46.70 -6.02
C ILE A 954 55.81 45.74 -4.85
N ALA A 955 57.02 45.72 -4.28
CA ALA A 955 57.35 44.87 -3.14
C ALA A 955 56.45 45.17 -1.93
N TYR A 956 56.15 46.44 -1.65
CA TYR A 956 55.23 46.85 -0.59
C TYR A 956 53.81 46.30 -0.82
N ARG A 957 53.26 46.43 -2.03
CA ARG A 957 51.93 45.88 -2.35
C ARG A 957 51.91 44.35 -2.23
N GLN A 958 52.93 43.67 -2.74
CA GLN A 958 53.06 42.22 -2.62
C GLN A 958 53.17 41.76 -1.16
N ALA A 959 53.95 42.46 -0.35
CA ALA A 959 54.06 42.18 1.09
C ALA A 959 52.73 42.41 1.81
N VAL A 960 52.00 43.48 1.50
CA VAL A 960 50.65 43.72 2.05
C VAL A 960 49.72 42.56 1.73
N ASP A 961 49.61 42.16 0.46
CA ASP A 961 48.69 41.10 0.03
C ASP A 961 49.08 39.74 0.64
N THR A 962 50.38 39.43 0.69
CA THR A 962 50.92 38.19 1.25
C THR A 962 50.68 38.12 2.76
N LEU A 963 51.11 39.12 3.52
CA LEU A 963 50.94 39.16 4.97
C LEU A 963 49.47 39.16 5.37
N ARG A 964 48.62 39.89 4.64
CA ARG A 964 47.17 39.89 4.86
C ARG A 964 46.60 38.50 4.72
N THR A 965 46.90 37.81 3.61
CA THR A 965 46.28 36.53 3.25
C THR A 965 46.85 35.36 4.03
N GLU A 966 48.17 35.30 4.20
CA GLU A 966 48.88 34.15 4.76
C GLU A 966 49.03 34.22 6.28
N TYR A 967 49.03 35.41 6.88
CA TYR A 967 49.28 35.57 8.32
C TYR A 967 48.15 36.28 9.07
N TYR A 968 47.85 37.55 8.75
CA TYR A 968 46.93 38.35 9.57
C TYR A 968 45.49 37.86 9.48
N LEU A 969 44.99 37.51 8.29
CA LEU A 969 43.64 36.94 8.15
C LEU A 969 43.51 35.59 8.88
N PRO A 970 44.42 34.60 8.72
CA PRO A 970 44.41 33.38 9.52
C PRO A 970 44.54 33.62 11.03
N LYS A 971 45.44 34.51 11.47
CA LYS A 971 45.63 34.90 12.88
C LYS A 971 44.32 35.42 13.48
N TRP A 972 43.69 36.40 12.82
CA TRP A 972 42.45 37.01 13.31
C TRP A 972 41.26 36.05 13.25
N ARG A 973 41.18 35.19 12.23
CA ARG A 973 40.19 34.10 12.20
C ARG A 973 40.40 33.14 13.38
N GLY A 974 41.64 32.76 13.68
CA GLY A 974 41.98 31.91 14.84
C GLY A 974 41.59 32.54 16.18
N ILE A 975 41.78 33.85 16.35
CA ILE A 975 41.33 34.60 17.53
C ILE A 975 39.80 34.54 17.65
N LEU A 976 39.08 34.75 16.55
CA LEU A 976 37.61 34.71 16.52
C LEU A 976 37.08 33.29 16.75
N ASP A 977 37.71 32.27 16.17
CA ASP A 977 37.36 30.86 16.41
C ASP A 977 37.55 30.50 17.90
N ALA A 978 38.61 30.98 18.55
CA ALA A 978 38.84 30.79 19.99
C ALA A 978 37.76 31.46 20.87
N GLN A 979 37.04 32.46 20.34
CA GLN A 979 35.87 33.06 21.00
C GLN A 979 34.57 32.28 20.76
N ASN A 980 34.54 31.37 19.80
CA ASN A 980 33.35 30.67 19.37
C ASN A 980 33.33 29.20 19.86
N THR A 981 33.73 28.96 21.10
CA THR A 981 33.88 27.61 21.68
C THR A 981 32.77 27.26 22.67
N ALA A 982 32.44 25.97 22.77
CA ALA A 982 31.56 25.45 23.81
C ALA A 982 32.05 25.82 25.23
N GLU A 983 33.37 25.73 25.48
CA GLU A 983 33.99 26.09 26.76
C GLU A 983 33.66 27.53 27.17
N ARG A 984 33.72 28.49 26.24
CA ARG A 984 33.34 29.87 26.53
C ARG A 984 31.85 29.97 26.84
N ALA A 985 30.99 29.32 26.06
CA ALA A 985 29.54 29.37 26.26
C ALA A 985 29.13 28.86 27.65
N HIS A 986 29.73 27.75 28.11
CA HIS A 986 29.46 27.20 29.43
C HIS A 986 29.98 28.09 30.56
N ARG A 987 31.24 28.57 30.48
CA ARG A 987 31.80 29.48 31.50
C ARG A 987 31.08 30.82 31.59
N LYS A 988 30.41 31.24 30.52
CA LYS A 988 29.55 32.43 30.49
C LYS A 988 28.11 32.13 30.90
N GLY A 989 27.77 30.88 31.23
CA GLY A 989 26.43 30.48 31.65
C GLY A 989 25.40 30.43 30.53
N SER A 990 25.83 30.42 29.26
CA SER A 990 24.95 30.38 28.09
C SER A 990 24.39 28.98 27.82
N ILE A 991 25.12 27.93 28.20
CA ILE A 991 24.66 26.53 28.18
C ILE A 991 24.80 25.91 29.57
N HIS A 992 24.06 24.82 29.82
CA HIS A 992 24.09 24.12 31.10
C HIS A 992 25.33 23.24 31.22
N GLU A 993 25.64 22.45 30.19
CA GLU A 993 26.66 21.41 30.27
C GLU A 993 27.55 21.31 29.02
N ILE A 994 28.78 20.83 29.21
CA ILE A 994 29.70 20.44 28.14
C ILE A 994 30.03 18.96 28.28
N ILE A 995 29.86 18.21 27.19
CA ILE A 995 30.29 16.83 27.07
C ILE A 995 31.76 16.82 26.63
N ARG A 996 32.65 16.50 27.58
CA ARG A 996 34.11 16.52 27.38
C ARG A 996 34.64 15.27 26.69
N ASP A 997 33.95 14.16 26.84
CA ASP A 997 34.27 12.88 26.21
C ASP A 997 33.13 12.51 25.26
N THR A 998 33.37 12.70 23.96
CA THR A 998 32.39 12.42 22.91
C THR A 998 31.89 10.98 22.95
N SER A 999 32.72 10.01 23.36
CA SER A 999 32.32 8.60 23.45
C SER A 999 31.18 8.37 24.46
N ARG A 1000 31.07 9.23 25.48
CA ARG A 1000 30.08 9.14 26.56
C ARG A 1000 28.80 9.93 26.31
N THR A 1001 28.68 10.57 25.14
CA THR A 1001 27.54 11.45 24.82
C THR A 1001 26.20 10.80 25.13
N ARG A 1002 25.99 9.54 24.73
CA ARG A 1002 24.74 8.81 24.95
C ARG A 1002 24.32 8.76 26.43
N GLY A 1003 25.23 8.31 27.30
CA GLY A 1003 24.98 8.22 28.73
C GLY A 1003 24.78 9.60 29.40
N GLU A 1004 25.54 10.61 28.97
CA GLU A 1004 25.40 11.98 29.49
C GLU A 1004 24.06 12.61 29.10
N LEU A 1005 23.63 12.47 27.84
CA LEU A 1005 22.32 12.97 27.40
C LEU A 1005 21.18 12.24 28.12
N TYR A 1006 21.31 10.93 28.34
CA TYR A 1006 20.35 10.15 29.13
C TYR A 1006 20.27 10.67 30.57
N ARG A 1007 21.40 10.88 31.25
CA ARG A 1007 21.46 11.44 32.61
C ARG A 1007 20.78 12.81 32.69
N MET A 1008 21.08 13.71 31.74
CA MET A 1008 20.48 15.05 31.69
C MET A 1008 18.96 14.97 31.52
N LEU A 1009 18.48 14.05 30.69
CA LEU A 1009 17.06 13.85 30.46
C LEU A 1009 16.35 13.33 31.72
N GLU A 1010 16.95 12.36 32.43
CA GLU A 1010 16.41 11.84 33.69
C GLU A 1010 16.40 12.92 34.78
N THR A 1011 17.51 13.63 34.97
CA THR A 1011 17.62 14.71 35.97
C THR A 1011 16.60 15.83 35.72
N LYS A 1012 16.21 16.05 34.46
CA LYS A 1012 15.20 17.07 34.11
C LYS A 1012 13.77 16.59 34.28
N THR A 1013 13.57 15.27 34.24
CA THR A 1013 12.27 14.64 34.45
C THR A 1013 11.91 14.60 35.93
N GLU A 1014 12.90 14.29 36.78
CA GLU A 1014 12.83 14.41 38.25
C GLU A 1014 12.61 15.86 38.70
#